data_AF-A0A9D9PD79-F1
#
_entry.id   AF-A0A9D9PD79-F1
#
_cell.length_a   1.000
_cell.length_b   1.000
_cell.length_c   1.000
_cell.angle_alpha   90.00
_cell.angle_beta   90.00
_cell.angle_gamma   90.00
#
_symmetry.space_group_name_H-M   'P 1'
#
loop_
_entity.id
_entity.type
_entity.pdbx_description
1 polymer ?
#
loop_
_entity_poly.entity_id
_entity_poly.type
_entity_poly.pdbx_seq_one_letter_code
_entity_poly.pdbx_strand_id
1 'polypeptide(L)'
;MFDFSTSEALENTLVVIDGSIEDSQQLLSGLDPRLETVFLQTHENGITQISEVLADRRDIETIHLVTHGDSGSLQLGNATLDNANIDEFADVLTDWGESLSENADILLYGCNAGEGEAGRRFLDRFSQLTDADMAASDDITGSAALGGDWDLEVQIGTVDSTVAFDRSTQRRYRRTLATFNVAAGDTVELIDAIETANSTPEDDVIELETGTYTLTTIHEVLDGGNALPSVEARSIGGTLTINGNDSIVEYNSPSLEKSRVFYVRENADLTLSDLTVRGGRSDSGFPEQGGGGLFNRGTATLNNTTFTDNQAPSGGAIHNSFGGMLIVADSQFQGNETDSGGSGGAVFNEGTVEIANSSIDSGNTAEIGGGISSIGGLLSISNSTIDNNEAALTGGGISVETTSLSLRNSTVSNNVAFGAEVGGGGIEAFDSIISIVNSTISGNRLPGNPTLGGGILAVGASGIATIVNSTIVDNEATDSGAGISSQFGTTVILQNSIVANNTTSSGGDDVAGAPGSIVSQGFNFIGVDRNGNFTAAGDLAGSESFPLDPRLNPLQDNGGATLTHLPLDDSPVIDAGSDALAIDPATSLSLTGDQRGFRRFAGEFVDIGALEIQDDNLIELVESGGSTRVLSGFTSDTYEIVFNLQPIFDVTVELSANTLNLEPTTLTFTPNNWNVPQLVTVATPRDVETAEFSISHTVTSEDLAFDGLGVDDLVVSAINPIETLGVETTLPEGAVIGFTEDDDIITGSLDRDAIYGRNGNDILFGDGEVDRLYGNDGNDYLNGGDATDYLNGGDGDDELDGEAGIDVLFGGDGFDRLRGGSDDDLLFGENGDDELFGGSGRDTLTGGLGNDVFVLGRDGSTDTIQDFQIFQDKISLTNGLTFEDLEFTLAVDPDVRTVVRDRVTGQEIAVLVGVVPGSISESDFI
;
A
#
# COMPACT_ATOMS: atom_id res chain seq x y z
N MET A 1 50.61 -25.48 13.37
CA MET A 1 50.33 -26.18 12.11
C MET A 1 49.47 -27.36 12.51
N PHE A 2 48.17 -27.08 12.65
CA PHE A 2 47.15 -28.10 12.89
C PHE A 2 46.55 -28.42 11.53
N ASP A 3 46.34 -29.71 11.34
CA ASP A 3 45.95 -30.38 10.11
C ASP A 3 44.49 -30.08 9.78
N PHE A 4 44.24 -29.41 8.65
CA PHE A 4 42.91 -29.19 8.07
C PHE A 4 42.63 -30.25 7.00
N SER A 5 42.69 -31.53 7.37
CA SER A 5 42.29 -32.62 6.47
C SER A 5 41.31 -33.57 7.14
N THR A 6 40.10 -33.07 7.37
CA THR A 6 38.83 -33.80 7.28
C THR A 6 37.75 -32.73 7.10
N SER A 7 37.34 -32.46 5.86
CA SER A 7 35.98 -31.97 5.67
C SER A 7 35.10 -33.19 5.90
N GLU A 8 34.59 -33.33 7.12
CA GLU A 8 33.30 -34.02 7.25
C GLU A 8 32.34 -33.26 6.32
N ALA A 9 31.68 -34.00 5.43
CA ALA A 9 30.56 -33.45 4.69
C ALA A 9 29.65 -32.81 5.75
N LEU A 10 29.23 -31.57 5.53
CA LEU A 10 28.13 -31.07 6.33
C LEU A 10 26.96 -32.00 6.06
N GLU A 11 26.32 -32.45 7.12
CA GLU A 11 25.04 -33.13 7.05
C GLU A 11 24.10 -32.35 6.15
N ASN A 12 23.20 -33.04 5.44
CA ASN A 12 22.19 -32.38 4.63
C ASN A 12 21.15 -31.73 5.57
N THR A 13 21.52 -30.58 6.12
CA THR A 13 20.86 -29.92 7.24
C THR A 13 20.12 -28.67 6.78
N LEU A 14 18.84 -28.58 7.15
CA LEU A 14 17.97 -27.45 6.91
C LEU A 14 17.70 -26.70 8.23
N VAL A 15 17.90 -25.39 8.23
CA VAL A 15 17.50 -24.52 9.35
C VAL A 15 16.30 -23.69 8.94
N VAL A 16 15.16 -23.87 9.59
CA VAL A 16 13.97 -23.04 9.40
C VAL A 16 13.87 -22.11 10.59
N ILE A 17 13.82 -20.80 10.32
CA ILE A 17 13.62 -19.77 11.33
C ILE A 17 12.28 -19.10 11.06
N ASP A 18 11.40 -19.10 12.05
CA ASP A 18 10.16 -18.35 11.97
C ASP A 18 10.46 -16.83 11.91
N GLY A 19 9.83 -16.12 10.97
CA GLY A 19 10.00 -14.68 10.81
C GLY A 19 9.56 -13.88 12.03
N SER A 20 8.75 -14.45 12.93
CA SER A 20 8.33 -13.80 14.17
C SER A 20 9.43 -13.83 15.24
N ILE A 21 10.48 -14.63 15.05
CA ILE A 21 11.59 -14.72 16.00
C ILE A 21 12.37 -13.41 16.02
N GLU A 22 12.28 -12.75 17.17
CA GLU A 22 12.95 -11.51 17.47
C GLU A 22 14.48 -11.65 17.38
N ASP A 23 15.16 -10.63 16.84
CA ASP A 23 16.61 -10.65 16.65
C ASP A 23 17.13 -11.89 15.88
N SER A 24 16.33 -12.45 14.98
CA SER A 24 16.71 -13.58 14.11
C SER A 24 18.00 -13.32 13.32
N GLN A 25 18.32 -12.06 12.99
CA GLN A 25 19.60 -11.66 12.41
C GLN A 25 20.81 -12.03 13.28
N GLN A 26 20.66 -11.98 14.60
CA GLN A 26 21.70 -12.40 15.54
C GLN A 26 21.86 -13.92 15.52
N LEU A 27 20.76 -14.67 15.43
CA LEU A 27 20.78 -16.12 15.28
C LEU A 27 21.47 -16.53 13.96
N LEU A 28 21.13 -15.88 12.86
CA LEU A 28 21.79 -16.05 11.56
C LEU A 28 23.30 -15.88 11.64
N SER A 29 23.77 -14.87 12.38
CA SER A 29 25.20 -14.61 12.53
C SER A 29 25.98 -15.73 13.24
N GLY A 30 25.27 -16.65 13.89
CA GLY A 30 25.82 -17.82 14.57
C GLY A 30 25.67 -19.14 13.83
N LEU A 31 25.06 -19.16 12.65
CA LEU A 31 24.95 -20.36 11.81
C LEU A 31 26.24 -20.55 11.00
N ASP A 32 26.58 -21.81 10.70
CA ASP A 32 27.61 -22.10 9.69
C ASP A 32 27.09 -21.60 8.33
N PRO A 33 27.81 -20.72 7.61
CA PRO A 33 27.33 -20.12 6.35
C PRO A 33 27.06 -21.12 5.22
N ARG A 34 27.41 -22.40 5.41
CA ARG A 34 27.18 -23.49 4.46
C ARG A 34 25.87 -24.24 4.73
N LEU A 35 25.20 -23.98 5.86
CA LEU A 35 23.87 -24.51 6.15
C LEU A 35 22.84 -23.79 5.28
N GLU A 36 21.85 -24.55 4.83
CA GLU A 36 20.69 -23.97 4.16
C GLU A 36 19.73 -23.41 5.22
N THR A 37 19.32 -22.14 5.05
CA THR A 37 18.42 -21.46 5.99
C THR A 37 17.20 -20.91 5.26
N VAL A 38 16.01 -21.20 5.78
CA VAL A 38 14.71 -20.73 5.31
C VAL A 38 14.09 -19.82 6.37
N PHE A 39 13.47 -18.73 5.92
CA PHE A 39 12.64 -17.86 6.76
C PHE A 39 11.17 -18.06 6.45
N LEU A 40 10.37 -18.28 7.49
CA LEU A 40 8.91 -18.28 7.35
C LEU A 40 8.40 -16.85 7.36
N GLN A 41 7.51 -16.53 6.42
CA GLN A 41 6.74 -15.29 6.44
C GLN A 41 5.72 -15.35 7.57
N THR A 42 5.68 -14.31 8.40
CA THR A 42 4.86 -14.25 9.63
C THR A 42 3.35 -14.26 9.34
N HIS A 43 2.93 -13.76 8.19
CA HIS A 43 1.52 -13.65 7.80
C HIS A 43 1.02 -14.82 6.94
N GLU A 44 1.85 -15.83 6.68
CA GLU A 44 1.49 -17.02 5.88
C GLU A 44 1.53 -18.30 6.73
N ASN A 45 0.87 -19.35 6.26
CA ASN A 45 0.87 -20.63 6.96
C ASN A 45 2.26 -21.27 6.87
N GLY A 46 2.97 -21.33 8.00
CA GLY A 46 4.35 -21.85 8.04
C GLY A 46 4.44 -23.36 7.75
N ILE A 47 3.38 -24.13 8.00
CA ILE A 47 3.33 -25.56 7.64
C ILE A 47 3.34 -25.69 6.11
N THR A 48 2.56 -24.88 5.40
CA THR A 48 2.57 -24.83 3.92
C THR A 48 3.95 -24.43 3.39
N GLN A 49 4.54 -23.35 3.92
CA GLN A 49 5.86 -22.88 3.50
C GLN A 49 6.95 -23.93 3.69
N ILE A 50 6.98 -24.62 4.83
CA ILE A 50 7.93 -25.73 5.06
C ILE A 50 7.65 -26.88 4.08
N SER A 51 6.38 -27.16 3.78
CA SER A 51 6.02 -28.24 2.84
C SER A 51 6.53 -27.94 1.42
N GLU A 52 6.40 -26.70 0.96
CA GLU A 52 6.92 -26.25 -0.34
C GLU A 52 8.43 -26.36 -0.40
N VAL A 53 9.11 -26.02 0.70
CA VAL A 53 10.56 -26.25 0.84
C VAL A 53 10.85 -27.75 0.76
N LEU A 54 10.14 -28.61 1.48
CA LEU A 54 10.48 -30.03 1.50
C LEU A 54 10.10 -30.77 0.21
N ALA A 55 9.11 -30.31 -0.56
CA ALA A 55 8.54 -31.02 -1.72
C ALA A 55 9.58 -31.55 -2.73
N ASP A 56 10.57 -30.72 -3.07
CA ASP A 56 11.61 -31.04 -4.05
C ASP A 56 12.94 -31.52 -3.42
N ARG A 57 12.99 -31.68 -2.10
CA ARG A 57 14.19 -32.09 -1.37
C ARG A 57 14.13 -33.58 -1.01
N ARG A 58 15.29 -34.23 -0.96
CA ARG A 58 15.44 -35.64 -0.55
C ARG A 58 16.69 -35.80 0.30
N ASP A 59 16.73 -36.88 1.09
CA ASP A 59 17.86 -37.27 1.92
C ASP A 59 18.28 -36.18 2.94
N ILE A 60 17.32 -35.41 3.49
CA ILE A 60 17.62 -34.46 4.57
C ILE A 60 17.94 -35.24 5.85
N GLU A 61 19.08 -34.92 6.47
CA GLU A 61 19.57 -35.59 7.67
C GLU A 61 19.11 -34.88 8.96
N THR A 62 18.98 -33.56 8.92
CA THR A 62 18.58 -32.78 10.09
C THR A 62 17.70 -31.59 9.71
N ILE A 63 16.62 -31.36 10.45
CA ILE A 63 15.85 -30.11 10.41
C ILE A 63 15.93 -29.42 11.78
N HIS A 64 16.35 -28.16 11.77
CA HIS A 64 16.26 -27.26 12.93
C HIS A 64 15.05 -26.35 12.75
N LEU A 65 14.02 -26.50 13.59
CA LEU A 65 12.84 -25.62 13.59
C LEU A 65 12.95 -24.61 14.74
N VAL A 66 13.28 -23.37 14.39
CA VAL A 66 13.50 -22.25 15.32
C VAL A 66 12.26 -21.38 15.31
N THR A 67 11.40 -21.62 16.29
CA THR A 67 10.05 -21.07 16.36
C THR A 67 9.73 -20.63 17.78
N HIS A 68 8.63 -19.90 17.96
CA HIS A 68 8.04 -19.83 19.29
C HIS A 68 7.32 -21.15 19.62
N GLY A 69 7.08 -21.43 20.90
CA GLY A 69 6.36 -22.63 21.31
C GLY A 69 5.85 -22.56 22.75
N ASP A 70 5.02 -23.56 23.06
CA ASP A 70 4.46 -23.86 24.38
C ASP A 70 4.36 -25.39 24.54
N SER A 71 3.98 -25.89 25.74
CA SER A 71 3.85 -27.33 26.03
C SER A 71 3.00 -28.08 25.00
N GLY A 72 3.67 -28.78 24.07
CA GLY A 72 3.06 -29.55 22.99
C GLY A 72 2.45 -28.71 21.85
N SER A 73 3.02 -27.53 21.60
CA SER A 73 2.62 -26.60 20.55
C SER A 73 3.83 -25.88 19.93
N LEU A 74 3.76 -25.59 18.63
CA LEU A 74 4.72 -24.76 17.89
C LEU A 74 4.00 -23.70 17.06
N GLN A 75 4.55 -22.49 17.01
CA GLN A 75 4.10 -21.45 16.07
C GLN A 75 4.90 -21.53 14.77
N LEU A 76 4.22 -21.58 13.63
CA LEU A 76 4.80 -21.69 12.29
C LEU A 76 4.12 -20.66 11.37
N GLY A 77 4.76 -19.52 11.15
CA GLY A 77 4.17 -18.35 10.49
C GLY A 77 2.92 -17.89 11.24
N ASN A 78 1.78 -17.83 10.56
CA ASN A 78 0.48 -17.53 11.17
C ASN A 78 -0.28 -18.77 11.67
N ALA A 79 0.31 -19.97 11.58
CA ALA A 79 -0.32 -21.23 11.96
C ALA A 79 0.27 -21.79 13.26
N THR A 80 -0.56 -22.43 14.08
CA THR A 80 -0.11 -23.19 15.25
C THR A 80 -0.24 -24.68 14.97
N LEU A 81 0.79 -25.47 15.27
CA LEU A 81 0.78 -26.93 15.20
C LEU A 81 0.84 -27.51 16.62
N ASP A 82 -0.22 -28.20 17.06
CA ASP A 82 -0.37 -28.64 18.45
C ASP A 82 -1.03 -30.03 18.58
N ASN A 83 -1.21 -30.50 19.82
CA ASN A 83 -1.89 -31.77 20.09
C ASN A 83 -3.35 -31.85 19.61
N ALA A 84 -4.04 -30.72 19.40
CA ALA A 84 -5.43 -30.69 18.97
C ALA A 84 -5.57 -30.84 17.45
N ASN A 85 -4.62 -30.30 16.69
CA ASN A 85 -4.70 -30.23 15.23
C ASN A 85 -3.64 -31.04 14.46
N ILE A 86 -2.62 -31.60 15.11
CA ILE A 86 -1.54 -32.36 14.43
C ILE A 86 -2.05 -33.51 13.54
N ASP A 87 -3.17 -34.13 13.91
CA ASP A 87 -3.78 -35.20 13.10
C ASP A 87 -4.45 -34.70 11.81
N GLU A 88 -4.82 -33.41 11.75
CA GLU A 88 -5.37 -32.78 10.54
C GLU A 88 -4.27 -32.57 9.49
N PHE A 89 -3.01 -32.46 9.93
CA PHE A 89 -1.82 -32.32 9.07
C PHE A 89 -1.09 -33.64 8.82
N ALA A 90 -1.72 -34.79 9.12
CA ALA A 90 -1.05 -36.09 9.05
C ALA A 90 -0.47 -36.41 7.66
N ASP A 91 -1.20 -36.11 6.58
CA ASP A 91 -0.73 -36.34 5.22
C ASP A 91 0.49 -35.45 4.91
N VAL A 92 0.41 -34.15 5.24
CA VAL A 92 1.49 -33.17 5.03
C VAL A 92 2.76 -33.55 5.80
N LEU A 93 2.63 -33.93 7.08
CA LEU A 93 3.77 -34.33 7.90
C LEU A 93 4.35 -35.69 7.47
N THR A 94 3.55 -36.55 6.84
CA THR A 94 4.05 -37.78 6.20
C THR A 94 4.89 -37.43 4.96
N ASP A 95 4.43 -36.49 4.14
CA ASP A 95 5.17 -36.00 2.97
C ASP A 95 6.50 -35.33 3.38
N TRP A 96 6.53 -34.64 4.53
CA TRP A 96 7.79 -34.14 5.11
C TRP A 96 8.75 -35.31 5.37
N GLY A 97 8.26 -36.39 5.99
CA GLY A 97 9.02 -37.60 6.25
C GLY A 97 9.60 -38.26 5.00
N GLU A 98 8.89 -38.23 3.87
CA GLU A 98 9.40 -38.76 2.59
C GLU A 98 10.62 -37.99 2.04
N SER A 99 10.83 -36.76 2.52
CA SER A 99 11.96 -35.90 2.17
C SER A 99 13.18 -36.14 3.06
N LEU A 100 13.01 -36.87 4.16
CA LEU A 100 14.02 -37.15 5.17
C LEU A 100 14.77 -38.46 4.91
N SER A 101 15.98 -38.56 5.46
CA SER A 101 16.78 -39.80 5.47
C SER A 101 16.28 -40.81 6.54
N GLU A 102 16.69 -42.08 6.42
CA GLU A 102 16.23 -43.21 7.26
C GLU A 102 16.53 -43.06 8.77
N ASN A 103 17.28 -42.05 9.21
CA ASN A 103 17.50 -41.73 10.63
C ASN A 103 17.59 -40.21 10.84
N ALA A 104 16.74 -39.45 10.15
CA ALA A 104 16.78 -38.00 10.25
C ALA A 104 16.34 -37.50 11.63
N ASP A 105 16.94 -36.38 12.04
CA ASP A 105 16.63 -35.69 13.30
C ASP A 105 15.82 -34.41 13.05
N ILE A 106 14.80 -34.15 13.86
CA ILE A 106 14.10 -32.86 13.92
C ILE A 106 14.28 -32.24 15.30
N LEU A 107 14.94 -31.07 15.35
CA LEU A 107 15.25 -30.32 16.56
C LEU A 107 14.31 -29.11 16.67
N LEU A 108 13.50 -29.08 17.71
CA LEU A 108 12.46 -28.07 17.95
C LEU A 108 12.89 -27.11 19.06
N TYR A 109 13.09 -25.84 18.72
CA TYR A 109 13.56 -24.82 19.65
C TYR A 109 12.45 -24.00 20.32
N GLY A 110 11.17 -24.30 20.05
CA GLY A 110 10.06 -23.63 20.74
C GLY A 110 10.14 -23.79 22.25
N CYS A 111 9.93 -22.70 23.00
CA CYS A 111 9.91 -22.74 24.46
C CYS A 111 8.96 -23.83 24.95
N ASN A 112 9.40 -24.64 25.92
CA ASN A 112 8.59 -25.68 26.56
C ASN A 112 7.94 -26.71 25.62
N ALA A 113 8.29 -26.79 24.33
CA ALA A 113 7.60 -27.64 23.37
C ALA A 113 7.53 -29.13 23.78
N GLY A 114 8.55 -29.61 24.49
CA GLY A 114 8.63 -30.97 25.05
C GLY A 114 8.12 -31.10 26.50
N GLU A 115 7.70 -30.01 27.15
CA GLU A 115 7.37 -30.01 28.58
C GLU A 115 6.17 -30.90 28.89
N GLY A 116 6.30 -31.73 29.94
CA GLY A 116 5.19 -32.45 30.54
C GLY A 116 4.55 -33.55 29.65
N GLU A 117 3.33 -33.95 30.00
CA GLU A 117 2.61 -35.01 29.28
C GLU A 117 2.10 -34.53 27.91
N ALA A 118 1.75 -33.25 27.79
CA ALA A 118 1.28 -32.64 26.55
C ALA A 118 2.43 -32.53 25.53
N GLY A 119 3.57 -31.97 25.92
CA GLY A 119 4.76 -31.91 25.07
C GLY A 119 5.21 -33.28 24.60
N ARG A 120 5.32 -34.25 25.51
CA ARG A 120 5.75 -35.60 25.12
C ARG A 120 4.77 -36.31 24.17
N ARG A 121 3.46 -36.08 24.32
CA ARG A 121 2.44 -36.62 23.40
C ARG A 121 2.56 -36.00 22.00
N PHE A 122 2.78 -34.69 21.95
CA PHE A 122 3.00 -33.95 20.71
C PHE A 122 4.21 -34.50 19.96
N LEU A 123 5.37 -34.61 20.64
CA LEU A 123 6.59 -35.15 20.04
C LEU A 123 6.44 -36.61 19.58
N ASP A 124 5.84 -37.48 20.40
CA ASP A 124 5.58 -38.88 20.01
C ASP A 124 4.72 -38.95 18.74
N ARG A 125 3.74 -38.05 18.59
CA ARG A 125 2.85 -38.04 17.43
C ARG A 125 3.53 -37.46 16.19
N PHE A 126 4.29 -36.38 16.36
CA PHE A 126 5.03 -35.75 15.28
C PHE A 126 6.11 -36.70 14.73
N SER A 127 6.87 -37.36 15.61
CA SER A 127 7.85 -38.38 15.23
C SER A 127 7.21 -39.55 14.46
N GLN A 128 6.02 -40.02 14.88
CA GLN A 128 5.30 -41.07 14.15
C GLN A 128 4.83 -40.68 12.74
N LEU A 129 4.55 -39.40 12.51
CA LEU A 129 4.08 -38.91 11.21
C LEU A 129 5.24 -38.67 10.25
N THR A 130 6.37 -38.16 10.75
CA THR A 130 7.57 -37.85 9.94
C THR A 130 8.56 -39.00 9.82
N ASP A 131 8.41 -40.05 10.64
CA ASP A 131 9.40 -41.13 10.82
C ASP A 131 10.81 -40.65 11.23
N ALA A 132 10.88 -39.46 11.86
CA ALA A 132 12.10 -38.83 12.33
C ALA A 132 12.28 -38.97 13.84
N ASP A 133 13.53 -39.01 14.28
CA ASP A 133 13.91 -38.85 15.69
C ASP A 133 13.82 -37.37 16.06
N MET A 134 13.47 -37.05 17.31
CA MET A 134 13.14 -35.68 17.72
C MET A 134 13.79 -35.26 19.03
N ALA A 135 14.18 -34.00 19.11
CA ALA A 135 14.54 -33.33 20.36
C ALA A 135 13.82 -32.00 20.50
N ALA A 136 13.34 -31.68 21.70
CA ALA A 136 12.71 -30.39 22.01
C ALA A 136 13.07 -29.92 23.43
N SER A 137 12.94 -28.61 23.66
CA SER A 137 13.12 -27.99 24.97
C SER A 137 11.96 -28.34 25.91
N ASP A 138 12.22 -28.69 27.16
CA ASP A 138 11.21 -28.69 28.24
C ASP A 138 11.25 -27.46 29.15
N ASP A 139 12.09 -26.49 28.80
CA ASP A 139 12.20 -25.19 29.48
C ASP A 139 12.14 -24.03 28.46
N ILE A 140 12.29 -22.80 28.95
CA ILE A 140 12.42 -21.58 28.15
C ILE A 140 13.67 -21.70 27.26
N THR A 141 13.50 -21.60 25.94
CA THR A 141 14.63 -21.58 25.00
C THR A 141 15.08 -20.14 24.74
N GLY A 142 16.39 -19.88 24.81
CA GLY A 142 17.03 -18.61 24.49
C GLY A 142 18.00 -18.10 25.55
N SER A 143 17.76 -16.89 26.05
CA SER A 143 18.69 -16.14 26.90
C SER A 143 18.82 -16.72 28.31
N ALA A 144 20.04 -17.13 28.67
CA ALA A 144 20.40 -17.51 30.06
C ALA A 144 20.22 -16.39 31.09
N ALA A 145 20.16 -15.12 30.66
CA ALA A 145 19.84 -14.01 31.56
C ALA A 145 18.33 -13.96 31.89
N LEU A 146 17.49 -14.48 31.00
CA LEU A 146 16.04 -14.57 31.14
C LEU A 146 15.58 -15.94 31.69
N GLY A 147 16.53 -16.76 32.16
CA GLY A 147 16.24 -18.07 32.74
C GLY A 147 16.15 -19.21 31.74
N GLY A 148 16.32 -18.95 30.43
CA GLY A 148 16.30 -19.98 29.41
C GLY A 148 17.68 -20.52 29.03
N ASP A 149 17.71 -21.55 28.20
CA ASP A 149 18.94 -22.06 27.59
C ASP A 149 18.69 -22.58 26.17
N TRP A 150 19.61 -23.36 25.61
CA TRP A 150 19.49 -23.91 24.25
C TRP A 150 19.56 -25.44 24.28
N ASP A 151 19.37 -26.02 25.46
CA ASP A 151 19.36 -27.46 25.62
C ASP A 151 18.00 -28.00 25.12
N LEU A 152 18.00 -29.23 24.60
CA LEU A 152 16.81 -29.92 24.11
C LEU A 152 16.69 -31.22 24.90
N GLU A 153 16.09 -31.12 26.09
CA GLU A 153 16.10 -32.15 27.14
C GLU A 153 15.28 -33.37 26.76
N VAL A 154 14.22 -33.16 25.98
CA VAL A 154 13.23 -34.18 25.67
C VAL A 154 13.51 -34.78 24.33
N GLN A 155 13.85 -36.08 24.33
CA GLN A 155 14.13 -36.83 23.11
C GLN A 155 13.11 -37.95 22.87
N ILE A 156 12.75 -38.13 21.60
CA ILE A 156 12.07 -39.30 21.04
C ILE A 156 13.05 -39.94 20.04
N GLY A 157 13.39 -41.21 20.24
CA GLY A 157 14.39 -41.88 19.41
C GLY A 157 15.84 -41.62 19.84
N THR A 158 16.79 -41.71 18.88
CA THR A 158 18.22 -41.49 19.09
C THR A 158 18.69 -40.28 18.28
N VAL A 159 18.72 -39.11 18.91
CA VAL A 159 19.16 -37.87 18.25
C VAL A 159 20.69 -37.73 18.31
N ASP A 160 21.32 -37.72 17.15
CA ASP A 160 22.79 -37.60 16.99
C ASP A 160 23.22 -36.18 16.56
N SER A 161 22.28 -35.36 16.09
CA SER A 161 22.49 -33.98 15.64
C SER A 161 22.78 -32.99 16.77
N THR A 162 23.61 -31.98 16.47
CA THR A 162 23.94 -30.89 17.43
C THR A 162 23.19 -29.62 17.12
N VAL A 163 22.93 -28.79 18.14
CA VAL A 163 22.27 -27.48 17.95
C VAL A 163 22.95 -26.59 16.89
N ALA A 164 22.16 -25.95 16.03
CA ALA A 164 22.64 -25.24 14.84
C ALA A 164 23.52 -24.02 15.14
N PHE A 165 23.31 -23.37 16.29
CA PHE A 165 23.93 -22.08 16.61
C PHE A 165 25.24 -22.23 17.37
N ASP A 166 26.25 -21.44 17.01
CA ASP A 166 27.50 -21.42 17.75
C ASP A 166 27.32 -20.92 19.21
N ARG A 167 28.19 -21.39 20.12
CA ARG A 167 28.13 -21.05 21.55
C ARG A 167 28.27 -19.55 21.84
N SER A 168 28.88 -18.78 20.95
CA SER A 168 28.99 -17.34 21.09
C SER A 168 27.67 -16.64 20.76
N THR A 169 26.89 -17.15 19.83
CA THR A 169 25.56 -16.65 19.47
C THR A 169 24.55 -17.03 20.53
N GLN A 170 24.53 -18.30 20.97
CA GLN A 170 23.69 -18.73 22.11
C GLN A 170 23.87 -17.85 23.36
N ARG A 171 25.11 -17.44 23.66
CA ARG A 171 25.42 -16.55 24.81
C ARG A 171 25.11 -15.08 24.57
N ARG A 172 25.05 -14.64 23.32
CA ARG A 172 24.83 -13.24 22.96
C ARG A 172 23.37 -12.96 22.66
N TYR A 173 22.60 -13.95 22.23
CA TYR A 173 21.17 -13.85 21.98
C TYR A 173 20.45 -13.48 23.29
N ARG A 174 19.58 -12.46 23.21
CA ARG A 174 19.01 -11.82 24.39
C ARG A 174 17.54 -12.15 24.62
N ARG A 175 16.86 -12.68 23.61
CA ARG A 175 15.42 -13.01 23.63
C ARG A 175 15.15 -14.44 24.14
N THR A 176 13.87 -14.79 24.26
CA THR A 176 13.36 -16.16 24.44
C THR A 176 12.38 -16.48 23.31
N LEU A 177 12.06 -17.76 23.12
CA LEU A 177 11.18 -18.22 22.05
C LEU A 177 9.75 -18.54 22.55
N ALA A 178 9.17 -17.71 23.44
CA ALA A 178 7.84 -17.92 24.04
C ALA A 178 6.74 -17.20 23.23
N THR A 179 5.55 -17.80 23.08
CA THR A 179 4.37 -17.17 22.45
C THR A 179 3.48 -16.44 23.48
N PHE A 180 2.92 -15.29 23.13
CA PHE A 180 1.85 -14.61 23.90
C PHE A 180 0.54 -14.54 23.09
N ASN A 181 0.09 -15.67 22.57
CA ASN A 181 -1.21 -15.77 21.92
C ASN A 181 -2.29 -15.98 23.00
N VAL A 182 -3.41 -15.29 22.89
CA VAL A 182 -4.52 -15.39 23.84
C VAL A 182 -5.77 -15.87 23.12
N ALA A 183 -6.27 -17.03 23.52
CA ALA A 183 -7.46 -17.65 22.95
C ALA A 183 -8.68 -16.74 23.07
N ALA A 184 -9.60 -16.84 22.10
CA ALA A 184 -10.73 -15.92 21.97
C ALA A 184 -11.58 -15.87 23.24
N GLY A 185 -11.57 -14.70 23.92
CA GLY A 185 -12.32 -14.45 25.15
C GLY A 185 -11.73 -15.03 26.43
N ASP A 186 -10.53 -15.65 26.38
CA ASP A 186 -9.85 -16.12 27.58
C ASP A 186 -9.19 -14.96 28.33
N THR A 187 -9.93 -14.42 29.31
CA THR A 187 -9.43 -13.33 30.15
C THR A 187 -8.36 -13.76 31.15
N VAL A 188 -8.27 -15.06 31.48
CA VAL A 188 -7.24 -15.54 32.42
C VAL A 188 -5.91 -15.56 31.70
N GLU A 189 -5.88 -16.10 30.49
CA GLU A 189 -4.70 -16.10 29.62
C GLU A 189 -4.24 -14.67 29.28
N LEU A 190 -5.17 -13.75 29.01
CA LEU A 190 -4.83 -12.32 28.81
C LEU A 190 -4.13 -11.72 30.04
N ILE A 191 -4.64 -12.01 31.24
CA ILE A 191 -4.06 -11.52 32.49
C ILE A 191 -2.67 -12.12 32.68
N ASP A 192 -2.53 -13.43 32.51
CA ASP A 192 -1.25 -14.14 32.69
C ASP A 192 -0.20 -13.69 31.67
N ALA A 193 -0.61 -13.40 30.42
CA ALA A 193 0.25 -12.85 29.37
C ALA A 193 0.78 -11.46 29.75
N ILE A 194 -0.08 -10.56 30.23
CA ILE A 194 0.34 -9.22 30.69
C ILE A 194 1.27 -9.32 31.91
N GLU A 195 0.96 -10.17 32.89
CA GLU A 195 1.83 -10.38 34.06
C GLU A 195 3.21 -10.90 33.66
N THR A 196 3.24 -11.87 32.74
CA THR A 196 4.49 -12.43 32.21
C THR A 196 5.29 -11.36 31.49
N ALA A 197 4.63 -10.60 30.61
CA ALA A 197 5.25 -9.53 29.85
C ALA A 197 5.82 -8.43 30.77
N ASN A 198 5.10 -8.06 31.84
CA ASN A 198 5.57 -7.12 32.85
C ASN A 198 6.84 -7.58 33.58
N SER A 199 7.12 -8.88 33.60
CA SER A 199 8.33 -9.44 34.23
C SER A 199 9.55 -9.45 33.30
N THR A 200 9.37 -9.15 32.02
CA THR A 200 10.46 -9.08 31.04
C THR A 200 11.04 -7.66 30.96
N PRO A 201 12.33 -7.53 30.59
CA PRO A 201 12.97 -6.23 30.48
C PRO A 201 12.80 -5.55 29.11
N GLU A 202 12.41 -6.30 28.07
CA GLU A 202 12.44 -5.91 26.63
C GLU A 202 11.03 -5.67 26.07
N ASP A 203 10.88 -5.48 24.76
CA ASP A 203 9.56 -5.35 24.11
C ASP A 203 8.84 -6.70 24.09
N ASP A 204 7.54 -6.75 24.37
CA ASP A 204 6.70 -7.95 24.21
C ASP A 204 5.46 -7.62 23.39
N VAL A 205 4.98 -8.59 22.61
CA VAL A 205 3.75 -8.50 21.83
C VAL A 205 2.78 -9.57 22.27
N ILE A 206 1.56 -9.18 22.65
CA ILE A 206 0.43 -10.06 22.96
C ILE A 206 -0.53 -10.04 21.78
N GLU A 207 -0.86 -11.20 21.23
CA GLU A 207 -1.78 -11.37 20.12
C GLU A 207 -3.12 -11.94 20.63
N LEU A 208 -4.21 -11.22 20.38
CA LEU A 208 -5.55 -11.68 20.73
C LEU A 208 -6.20 -12.38 19.55
N GLU A 209 -6.75 -13.58 19.77
CA GLU A 209 -7.72 -14.13 18.84
C GLU A 209 -9.01 -13.30 18.85
N THR A 210 -9.57 -13.00 17.67
CA THR A 210 -10.77 -12.16 17.54
C THR A 210 -11.89 -12.65 18.45
N GLY A 211 -12.25 -11.83 19.45
CA GLY A 211 -13.22 -12.22 20.45
C GLY A 211 -13.65 -11.08 21.37
N THR A 212 -14.47 -11.43 22.36
CA THR A 212 -14.84 -10.50 23.45
C THR A 212 -14.28 -11.03 24.76
N TYR A 213 -13.37 -10.26 25.35
CA TYR A 213 -12.69 -10.51 26.61
C TYR A 213 -13.43 -9.77 27.72
N THR A 214 -14.41 -10.43 28.34
CA THR A 214 -15.26 -9.83 29.37
C THR A 214 -14.65 -9.97 30.77
N LEU A 215 -14.02 -8.90 31.25
CA LEU A 215 -13.46 -8.79 32.58
C LEU A 215 -14.58 -8.53 33.60
N THR A 216 -14.63 -9.34 34.67
CA THR A 216 -15.73 -9.28 35.66
C THR A 216 -15.28 -8.93 37.08
N THR A 217 -13.98 -8.90 37.32
CA THR A 217 -13.36 -8.69 38.63
C THR A 217 -12.24 -7.66 38.55
N ILE A 218 -11.97 -7.01 39.68
CA ILE A 218 -10.79 -6.17 39.86
C ILE A 218 -9.58 -7.09 40.08
N HIS A 219 -8.58 -6.97 39.21
CA HIS A 219 -7.32 -7.69 39.33
C HIS A 219 -6.38 -6.95 40.29
N GLU A 220 -6.24 -5.63 40.16
CA GLU A 220 -5.32 -4.84 40.96
C GLU A 220 -6.00 -3.65 41.68
N VAL A 221 -5.81 -3.55 42.99
CA VAL A 221 -6.46 -2.51 43.83
C VAL A 221 -5.53 -1.34 44.15
N LEU A 222 -4.21 -1.52 44.05
CA LEU A 222 -3.23 -0.51 44.51
C LEU A 222 -3.32 0.80 43.73
N ASP A 223 -3.57 0.70 42.42
CA ASP A 223 -3.55 1.83 41.47
C ASP A 223 -4.95 2.24 41.01
N GLY A 224 -5.93 1.98 41.89
CA GLY A 224 -7.27 2.53 41.76
C GLY A 224 -8.35 1.59 41.22
N GLY A 225 -8.08 0.28 41.20
CA GLY A 225 -9.03 -0.74 40.79
C GLY A 225 -8.99 -0.95 39.28
N ASN A 226 -8.06 -1.79 38.83
CA ASN A 226 -7.82 -2.14 37.43
C ASN A 226 -8.28 -3.57 37.16
N ALA A 227 -8.92 -3.78 36.01
CA ALA A 227 -9.46 -5.07 35.60
C ALA A 227 -8.37 -5.98 35.00
N LEU A 228 -7.37 -5.37 34.36
CA LEU A 228 -6.13 -6.00 33.93
C LEU A 228 -4.97 -5.62 34.86
N PRO A 229 -3.86 -6.39 34.85
CA PRO A 229 -2.62 -5.97 35.50
C PRO A 229 -2.16 -4.62 34.96
N SER A 230 -1.66 -3.76 35.84
CA SER A 230 -1.07 -2.49 35.41
C SER A 230 0.20 -2.75 34.59
N VAL A 231 0.42 -1.97 33.53
CA VAL A 231 1.63 -2.06 32.71
C VAL A 231 2.80 -1.47 33.47
N GLU A 232 3.84 -2.27 33.66
CA GLU A 232 5.01 -1.96 34.47
C GLU A 232 6.14 -1.30 33.66
N ALA A 233 6.90 -0.44 34.34
CA ALA A 233 8.12 0.12 33.75
C ALA A 233 9.19 -0.98 33.61
N ARG A 234 9.68 -1.17 32.39
CA ARG A 234 10.63 -2.24 32.07
C ARG A 234 12.07 -1.78 32.24
N SER A 235 12.92 -2.67 32.75
CA SER A 235 14.26 -2.28 33.23
C SER A 235 15.22 -1.73 32.16
N ILE A 236 14.96 -1.99 30.87
CA ILE A 236 15.69 -1.39 29.75
C ILE A 236 14.80 -0.61 28.77
N GLY A 237 13.57 -0.26 29.17
CA GLY A 237 12.66 0.60 28.40
C GLY A 237 11.92 -0.10 27.27
N GLY A 238 11.58 -1.39 27.43
CA GLY A 238 10.73 -2.09 26.47
C GLY A 238 9.26 -1.67 26.52
N THR A 239 8.55 -1.92 25.41
CA THR A 239 7.14 -1.62 25.17
C THR A 239 6.30 -2.90 25.27
N LEU A 240 5.15 -2.83 25.94
CA LEU A 240 4.11 -3.85 25.81
C LEU A 240 3.21 -3.50 24.64
N THR A 241 3.10 -4.38 23.65
CA THR A 241 2.13 -4.25 22.55
C THR A 241 1.02 -5.26 22.74
N ILE A 242 -0.24 -4.83 22.57
CA ILE A 242 -1.40 -5.71 22.53
C ILE A 242 -2.09 -5.49 21.18
N ASN A 243 -2.03 -6.52 20.34
CA ASN A 243 -2.69 -6.56 19.05
C ASN A 243 -4.06 -7.22 19.22
N GLY A 244 -5.10 -6.43 19.04
CA GLY A 244 -6.46 -6.82 19.32
C GLY A 244 -7.10 -7.68 18.24
N ASN A 245 -6.68 -7.57 16.98
CA ASN A 245 -7.30 -8.29 15.85
C ASN A 245 -8.84 -8.13 15.84
N ASP A 246 -9.29 -6.88 15.92
CA ASP A 246 -10.68 -6.44 16.05
C ASP A 246 -11.42 -6.93 17.32
N SER A 247 -10.67 -7.37 18.34
CA SER A 247 -11.25 -7.84 19.60
C SER A 247 -11.85 -6.72 20.45
N ILE A 248 -12.72 -7.12 21.37
CA ILE A 248 -13.31 -6.24 22.38
C ILE A 248 -12.77 -6.66 23.75
N VAL A 249 -12.07 -5.76 24.43
CA VAL A 249 -11.76 -5.88 25.86
C VAL A 249 -12.78 -5.04 26.63
N GLU A 250 -13.69 -5.71 27.34
CA GLU A 250 -14.75 -5.05 28.08
C GLU A 250 -14.70 -5.34 29.57
N TYR A 251 -15.02 -4.33 30.38
CA TYR A 251 -15.31 -4.55 31.79
C TYR A 251 -16.81 -4.56 32.04
N ASN A 252 -17.31 -5.66 32.59
CA ASN A 252 -18.75 -5.87 32.85
C ASN A 252 -18.96 -6.77 34.08
N SER A 253 -19.00 -6.15 35.27
CA SER A 253 -19.13 -6.90 36.51
C SER A 253 -20.59 -7.13 36.96
N PRO A 254 -21.01 -8.38 37.23
CA PRO A 254 -22.33 -8.69 37.79
C PRO A 254 -22.55 -8.15 39.21
N SER A 255 -21.48 -7.87 39.96
CA SER A 255 -21.54 -7.29 41.31
C SER A 255 -21.69 -5.77 41.30
N LEU A 256 -21.71 -5.14 40.13
CA LEU A 256 -21.71 -3.69 39.92
C LEU A 256 -20.47 -2.99 40.51
N GLU A 257 -19.39 -3.74 40.75
CA GLU A 257 -18.10 -3.15 41.10
C GLU A 257 -17.58 -2.36 39.91
N LYS A 258 -17.08 -1.15 40.17
CA LYS A 258 -16.47 -0.27 39.18
C LYS A 258 -14.97 -0.61 39.07
N SER A 259 -14.48 -0.80 37.86
CA SER A 259 -13.05 -0.98 37.57
C SER A 259 -12.67 -0.29 36.28
N ARG A 260 -11.47 0.30 36.25
CA ARG A 260 -10.78 0.70 35.02
C ARG A 260 -10.35 -0.54 34.23
N VAL A 261 -10.22 -0.44 32.91
CA VAL A 261 -9.66 -1.53 32.10
C VAL A 261 -8.12 -1.55 32.20
N PHE A 262 -7.46 -0.53 31.64
CA PHE A 262 -6.00 -0.44 31.54
C PHE A 262 -5.39 0.63 32.44
N TYR A 263 -4.20 0.35 32.97
CA TYR A 263 -3.39 1.31 33.71
C TYR A 263 -1.95 1.26 33.21
N VAL A 264 -1.35 2.40 32.88
CA VAL A 264 0.06 2.51 32.47
C VAL A 264 0.84 3.30 33.52
N ARG A 265 1.85 2.67 34.14
CA ARG A 265 2.70 3.32 35.15
C ARG A 265 3.71 4.29 34.54
N GLU A 266 4.29 5.11 35.41
CA GLU A 266 5.34 6.06 35.03
C GLU A 266 6.56 5.33 34.44
N ASN A 267 7.01 5.74 33.26
CA ASN A 267 8.07 5.11 32.46
C ASN A 267 7.74 3.70 31.91
N ALA A 268 6.46 3.34 31.87
CA ALA A 268 5.99 2.17 31.13
C ALA A 268 5.48 2.61 29.75
N ASP A 269 5.69 1.79 28.73
CA ASP A 269 5.23 2.04 27.37
C ASP A 269 4.22 0.95 26.97
N LEU A 270 3.05 1.37 26.52
CA LEU A 270 1.95 0.52 26.05
C LEU A 270 1.56 0.91 24.62
N THR A 271 1.45 -0.07 23.74
CA THR A 271 0.82 0.07 22.42
C THR A 271 -0.43 -0.79 22.36
N LEU A 272 -1.56 -0.21 21.96
CA LEU A 272 -2.80 -0.92 21.64
C LEU A 272 -3.08 -0.77 20.15
N SER A 273 -3.33 -1.88 19.47
CA SER A 273 -3.68 -1.92 18.05
C SER A 273 -4.97 -2.71 17.82
N ASP A 274 -5.81 -2.29 16.89
CA ASP A 274 -6.98 -3.06 16.39
C ASP A 274 -7.90 -3.60 17.50
N LEU A 275 -8.20 -2.75 18.49
CA LEU A 275 -8.90 -3.15 19.71
C LEU A 275 -10.04 -2.20 20.07
N THR A 276 -11.14 -2.73 20.59
CA THR A 276 -12.17 -1.95 21.27
C THR A 276 -12.07 -2.09 22.78
N VAL A 277 -11.96 -0.96 23.50
CA VAL A 277 -11.95 -0.88 24.97
C VAL A 277 -13.26 -0.25 25.46
N ARG A 278 -14.03 -0.99 26.27
CA ARG A 278 -15.35 -0.51 26.71
C ARG A 278 -15.80 -0.91 28.11
N GLY A 279 -16.80 -0.18 28.61
CA GLY A 279 -17.48 -0.49 29.88
C GLY A 279 -16.64 -0.23 31.13
N GLY A 280 -15.41 0.26 30.96
CA GLY A 280 -14.53 0.63 32.05
C GLY A 280 -15.12 1.75 32.89
N ARG A 281 -15.07 1.61 34.22
CA ARG A 281 -15.62 2.55 35.19
C ARG A 281 -14.65 2.81 36.33
N SER A 282 -14.08 4.00 36.44
CA SER A 282 -13.37 4.40 37.67
C SER A 282 -14.33 5.08 38.66
N ASP A 283 -13.97 5.11 39.95
CA ASP A 283 -14.73 5.78 40.99
C ASP A 283 -13.88 6.77 41.78
N SER A 284 -14.51 7.80 42.32
CA SER A 284 -13.87 8.82 43.17
C SER A 284 -13.37 8.31 44.55
N GLY A 285 -13.61 7.03 44.86
CA GLY A 285 -13.19 6.38 46.11
C GLY A 285 -11.73 5.91 46.13
N PHE A 286 -11.05 5.92 44.99
CA PHE A 286 -9.69 5.40 44.81
C PHE A 286 -8.66 6.53 44.59
N PRO A 287 -7.36 6.28 44.85
CA PRO A 287 -6.30 7.15 44.34
C PRO A 287 -6.33 7.14 42.80
N GLU A 288 -6.07 8.28 42.17
CA GLU A 288 -6.02 8.45 40.69
C GLU A 288 -7.34 8.12 39.97
N GLN A 289 -8.23 9.11 39.88
CA GLN A 289 -9.67 8.89 39.69
C GLN A 289 -10.16 8.90 38.23
N GLY A 290 -9.30 9.14 37.23
CA GLY A 290 -9.76 9.31 35.84
C GLY A 290 -9.66 8.06 34.96
N GLY A 291 -9.99 8.16 33.68
CA GLY A 291 -9.71 7.12 32.68
C GLY A 291 -10.53 5.86 32.92
N GLY A 292 -11.77 5.79 32.43
CA GLY A 292 -12.60 4.60 32.59
C GLY A 292 -12.01 3.42 31.81
N GLY A 293 -11.61 3.68 30.57
CA GLY A 293 -10.89 2.72 29.74
C GLY A 293 -9.41 2.65 30.11
N LEU A 294 -8.70 3.79 30.09
CA LEU A 294 -7.25 3.83 30.28
C LEU A 294 -6.80 5.02 31.12
N PHE A 295 -5.88 4.78 32.04
CA PHE A 295 -5.17 5.84 32.77
C PHE A 295 -3.68 5.75 32.47
N ASN A 296 -3.10 6.85 31.99
CA ASN A 296 -1.73 6.90 31.53
C ASN A 296 -0.85 7.79 32.40
N ARG A 297 0.26 7.24 32.90
CA ARG A 297 1.39 8.00 33.49
C ARG A 297 2.70 7.82 32.72
N GLY A 298 2.74 6.89 31.77
CA GLY A 298 3.89 6.59 30.91
C GLY A 298 3.62 7.00 29.48
N THR A 299 3.94 6.14 28.52
CA THR A 299 3.56 6.30 27.12
C THR A 299 2.44 5.35 26.76
N ALA A 300 1.37 5.87 26.17
CA ALA A 300 0.33 5.06 25.55
C ALA A 300 0.20 5.43 24.07
N THR A 301 0.37 4.45 23.20
CA THR A 301 0.18 4.58 21.75
C THR A 301 -1.05 3.78 21.35
N LEU A 302 -1.98 4.42 20.66
CA LEU A 302 -3.23 3.83 20.19
C LEU A 302 -3.27 3.88 18.68
N ASN A 303 -3.39 2.72 18.03
CA ASN A 303 -3.50 2.58 16.59
C ASN A 303 -4.81 1.85 16.29
N ASN A 304 -5.67 2.40 15.45
CA ASN A 304 -6.95 1.77 15.09
C ASN A 304 -7.74 1.22 16.31
N THR A 305 -7.78 1.99 17.39
CA THR A 305 -8.37 1.57 18.66
C THR A 305 -9.65 2.35 18.93
N THR A 306 -10.69 1.67 19.39
CA THR A 306 -11.97 2.30 19.75
C THR A 306 -12.15 2.31 21.27
N PHE A 307 -12.39 3.49 21.85
CA PHE A 307 -12.84 3.63 23.24
C PHE A 307 -14.32 4.01 23.27
N THR A 308 -15.17 3.12 23.80
CA THR A 308 -16.62 3.35 23.86
C THR A 308 -17.24 3.04 25.20
N ASP A 309 -18.29 3.77 25.57
CA ASP A 309 -19.10 3.50 26.78
C ASP A 309 -18.30 3.42 28.09
N ASN A 310 -17.19 4.15 28.19
CA ASN A 310 -16.38 4.24 29.40
C ASN A 310 -16.80 5.43 30.27
N GLN A 311 -16.60 5.30 31.58
CA GLN A 311 -16.99 6.33 32.54
C GLN A 311 -15.92 6.57 33.61
N ALA A 312 -15.66 7.85 33.92
CA ALA A 312 -14.73 8.23 34.98
C ALA A 312 -15.01 9.65 35.52
N PRO A 313 -14.61 9.98 36.75
CA PRO A 313 -14.56 11.36 37.23
C PRO A 313 -13.81 12.37 36.33
N SER A 314 -12.85 11.94 35.52
CA SER A 314 -12.16 12.75 34.52
C SER A 314 -11.66 11.84 33.40
N GLY A 315 -11.77 12.26 32.14
CA GLY A 315 -11.33 11.43 31.02
C GLY A 315 -12.17 10.16 30.93
N GLY A 316 -13.44 10.29 30.51
CA GLY A 316 -14.39 9.16 30.53
C GLY A 316 -13.81 7.92 29.85
N ALA A 317 -13.16 8.08 28.70
CA ALA A 317 -12.30 7.05 28.12
C ALA A 317 -10.89 7.06 28.73
N ILE A 318 -10.17 8.16 28.56
CA ILE A 318 -8.74 8.24 28.87
C ILE A 318 -8.41 9.43 29.75
N HIS A 319 -7.63 9.17 30.81
CA HIS A 319 -6.94 10.20 31.56
C HIS A 319 -5.44 10.10 31.30
N ASN A 320 -4.87 11.08 30.61
CA ASN A 320 -3.43 11.24 30.43
C ASN A 320 -2.88 12.16 31.52
N SER A 321 -2.20 11.59 32.51
CA SER A 321 -1.74 12.32 33.69
C SER A 321 -0.46 13.12 33.43
N PHE A 322 -0.06 13.92 34.41
CA PHE A 322 1.15 14.73 34.33
C PHE A 322 2.39 13.87 34.06
N GLY A 323 3.13 14.22 33.01
CA GLY A 323 4.30 13.47 32.54
C GLY A 323 3.97 12.32 31.58
N GLY A 324 2.69 11.98 31.41
CA GLY A 324 2.25 10.99 30.43
C GLY A 324 2.27 11.52 29.01
N MET A 325 2.57 10.64 28.06
CA MET A 325 2.48 10.86 26.62
C MET A 325 1.42 9.95 26.03
N LEU A 326 0.41 10.53 25.38
CA LEU A 326 -0.62 9.79 24.67
C LEU A 326 -0.50 10.10 23.17
N ILE A 327 -0.29 9.06 22.37
CA ILE A 327 -0.24 9.12 20.91
C ILE A 327 -1.44 8.35 20.39
N VAL A 328 -2.24 8.97 19.53
CA VAL A 328 -3.50 8.43 19.02
C VAL A 328 -3.51 8.55 17.51
N ALA A 329 -3.61 7.44 16.81
CA ALA A 329 -3.70 7.34 15.37
C ALA A 329 -4.89 6.48 14.96
N ASP A 330 -5.63 6.92 13.95
CA ASP A 330 -6.71 6.15 13.29
C ASP A 330 -7.76 5.61 14.27
N SER A 331 -7.96 6.29 15.40
CA SER A 331 -8.69 5.77 16.56
C SER A 331 -10.01 6.52 16.79
N GLN A 332 -10.92 5.90 17.53
CA GLN A 332 -12.27 6.41 17.72
C GLN A 332 -12.70 6.47 19.19
N PHE A 333 -13.38 7.55 19.58
CA PHE A 333 -13.92 7.76 20.93
C PHE A 333 -15.40 8.13 20.86
N GLN A 334 -16.27 7.30 21.42
CA GLN A 334 -17.72 7.50 21.36
C GLN A 334 -18.42 7.14 22.68
N GLY A 335 -19.50 7.86 23.03
CA GLY A 335 -20.34 7.48 24.18
C GLY A 335 -19.63 7.47 25.55
N ASN A 336 -18.47 8.12 25.69
CA ASN A 336 -17.72 8.13 26.95
C ASN A 336 -18.18 9.29 27.83
N GLU A 337 -18.41 9.05 29.11
CA GLU A 337 -19.01 10.05 30.00
C GLU A 337 -18.17 10.31 31.24
N THR A 338 -18.17 11.56 31.71
CA THR A 338 -17.67 11.84 33.06
C THR A 338 -18.77 11.81 34.11
N ASP A 339 -18.41 11.45 35.34
CA ASP A 339 -19.28 11.69 36.50
C ASP A 339 -19.56 13.20 36.68
N SER A 340 -20.59 13.55 37.45
CA SER A 340 -20.96 14.96 37.67
C SER A 340 -19.78 15.76 38.26
N GLY A 341 -19.31 16.79 37.54
CA GLY A 341 -18.15 17.57 37.95
C GLY A 341 -16.88 17.34 37.11
N GLY A 342 -16.91 16.36 36.21
CA GLY A 342 -15.74 15.88 35.48
C GLY A 342 -15.42 16.65 34.20
N SER A 343 -14.21 16.45 33.69
CA SER A 343 -13.73 17.09 32.46
C SER A 343 -13.19 16.06 31.47
N GLY A 344 -13.35 16.33 30.17
CA GLY A 344 -12.89 15.45 29.10
C GLY A 344 -13.73 14.18 28.98
N GLY A 345 -14.85 14.23 28.27
CA GLY A 345 -15.74 13.06 28.13
C GLY A 345 -15.03 11.88 27.48
N ALA A 346 -14.27 12.14 26.42
CA ALA A 346 -13.31 11.18 25.87
C ALA A 346 -11.97 11.29 26.59
N VAL A 347 -11.27 12.42 26.43
CA VAL A 347 -9.87 12.56 26.86
C VAL A 347 -9.73 13.71 27.85
N PHE A 348 -9.14 13.41 29.01
CA PHE A 348 -8.63 14.41 29.94
C PHE A 348 -7.12 14.39 29.96
N ASN A 349 -6.50 15.55 29.78
CA ASN A 349 -5.05 15.69 29.62
C ASN A 349 -4.40 16.66 30.63
N GLU A 350 -3.37 16.17 31.30
CA GLU A 350 -2.42 16.92 32.12
C GLU A 350 -0.98 16.79 31.60
N GLY A 351 -0.73 15.87 30.66
CA GLY A 351 0.55 15.57 30.01
C GLY A 351 0.57 16.03 28.55
N THR A 352 1.21 15.26 27.67
CA THR A 352 1.25 15.55 26.22
C THR A 352 0.34 14.60 25.46
N VAL A 353 -0.44 15.13 24.52
CA VAL A 353 -1.36 14.36 23.66
C VAL A 353 -1.14 14.74 22.20
N GLU A 354 -0.97 13.72 21.36
CA GLU A 354 -0.93 13.82 19.90
C GLU A 354 -2.05 12.96 19.32
N ILE A 355 -2.95 13.56 18.55
CA ILE A 355 -4.09 12.88 17.91
C ILE A 355 -4.01 13.11 16.40
N ALA A 356 -3.99 12.04 15.63
CA ALA A 356 -3.93 12.06 14.17
C ALA A 356 -4.99 11.13 13.57
N ASN A 357 -5.60 11.54 12.45
CA ASN A 357 -6.54 10.73 11.67
C ASN A 357 -7.67 10.09 12.49
N SER A 358 -8.08 10.73 13.58
CA SER A 358 -8.93 10.10 14.61
C SER A 358 -10.26 10.83 14.75
N SER A 359 -11.19 10.17 15.43
CA SER A 359 -12.58 10.59 15.57
C SER A 359 -12.96 10.62 17.06
N ILE A 360 -13.34 11.80 17.57
CA ILE A 360 -13.87 11.99 18.93
C ILE A 360 -15.29 12.48 18.78
N ASP A 361 -16.19 11.52 18.64
CA ASP A 361 -17.50 11.74 18.06
C ASP A 361 -18.63 11.30 19.00
N SER A 362 -19.86 11.51 18.53
CA SER A 362 -21.13 11.45 19.25
C SER A 362 -21.18 10.75 20.61
N GLY A 363 -21.76 11.46 21.57
CA GLY A 363 -22.13 10.91 22.87
C GLY A 363 -21.03 10.97 23.93
N ASN A 364 -19.87 11.57 23.63
CA ASN A 364 -18.96 11.91 24.73
C ASN A 364 -19.53 13.09 25.51
N THR A 365 -19.60 12.94 26.84
CA THR A 365 -20.20 13.95 27.71
C THR A 365 -19.33 14.28 28.92
N ALA A 366 -19.24 15.56 29.27
CA ALA A 366 -18.55 16.01 30.47
C ALA A 366 -19.18 17.28 31.06
N GLU A 367 -18.67 17.76 32.19
CA GLU A 367 -18.99 19.12 32.64
C GLU A 367 -18.23 20.17 31.83
N ILE A 368 -16.93 19.93 31.59
CA ILE A 368 -16.04 20.79 30.81
C ILE A 368 -15.31 19.95 29.76
N GLY A 369 -15.27 20.40 28.50
CA GLY A 369 -14.58 19.65 27.44
C GLY A 369 -15.32 18.36 27.12
N GLY A 370 -16.48 18.45 26.47
CA GLY A 370 -17.34 17.28 26.20
C GLY A 370 -16.59 16.16 25.46
N GLY A 371 -15.75 16.52 24.49
CA GLY A 371 -14.78 15.60 23.91
C GLY A 371 -13.47 15.58 24.69
N ILE A 372 -12.72 16.70 24.63
CA ILE A 372 -11.37 16.82 25.19
C ILE A 372 -11.31 17.96 26.21
N SER A 373 -10.64 17.72 27.33
CA SER A 373 -10.21 18.77 28.26
C SER A 373 -8.71 18.66 28.53
N SER A 374 -7.96 19.73 28.33
CA SER A 374 -6.51 19.76 28.55
C SER A 374 -6.09 20.90 29.46
N ILE A 375 -5.50 20.58 30.61
CA ILE A 375 -5.04 21.56 31.61
C ILE A 375 -3.51 21.58 31.77
N GLY A 376 -2.79 20.72 31.05
CA GLY A 376 -1.33 20.63 31.06
C GLY A 376 -0.78 20.03 29.78
N GLY A 377 0.50 20.31 29.49
CA GLY A 377 1.27 19.86 28.31
C GLY A 377 0.64 20.12 26.94
N LEU A 378 1.32 19.76 25.86
CA LEU A 378 0.88 20.09 24.50
C LEU A 378 -0.30 19.19 24.09
N LEU A 379 -1.36 19.79 23.53
CA LEU A 379 -2.40 19.10 22.78
C LEU A 379 -2.24 19.38 21.29
N SER A 380 -1.86 18.36 20.51
CA SER A 380 -1.77 18.43 19.06
C SER A 380 -2.82 17.53 18.42
N ILE A 381 -3.57 18.08 17.47
CA ILE A 381 -4.64 17.40 16.75
C ILE A 381 -4.46 17.68 15.25
N SER A 382 -4.37 16.63 14.45
CA SER A 382 -4.23 16.71 13.00
C SER A 382 -5.16 15.76 12.27
N ASN A 383 -5.71 16.17 11.13
CA ASN A 383 -6.54 15.32 10.26
C ASN A 383 -7.69 14.62 11.02
N SER A 384 -8.22 15.23 12.09
CA SER A 384 -9.13 14.55 13.03
C SER A 384 -10.46 15.29 13.17
N THR A 385 -11.49 14.53 13.53
CA THR A 385 -12.84 15.04 13.74
C THR A 385 -13.20 15.03 15.22
N ILE A 386 -13.73 16.16 15.72
CA ILE A 386 -14.32 16.30 17.05
C ILE A 386 -15.77 16.72 16.84
N ASP A 387 -16.68 15.75 16.74
CA ASP A 387 -18.07 16.00 16.37
C ASP A 387 -19.09 15.61 17.46
N ASN A 388 -20.11 16.46 17.64
CA ASN A 388 -21.31 16.10 18.40
C ASN A 388 -21.04 15.64 19.85
N ASN A 389 -20.09 16.29 20.52
CA ASN A 389 -19.81 16.11 21.94
C ASN A 389 -20.59 17.14 22.78
N GLU A 390 -20.88 16.79 24.02
CA GLU A 390 -21.71 17.61 24.92
C GLU A 390 -21.00 17.95 26.23
N ALA A 391 -20.98 19.24 26.57
CA ALA A 391 -20.53 19.73 27.86
C ALA A 391 -21.67 20.36 28.67
N ALA A 392 -21.79 20.02 29.94
CA ALA A 392 -22.80 20.59 30.80
C ALA A 392 -22.53 22.08 31.12
N LEU A 393 -21.28 22.53 31.11
CA LEU A 393 -20.88 23.93 31.34
C LEU A 393 -20.24 24.59 30.12
N THR A 394 -19.00 24.21 29.75
CA THR A 394 -18.18 24.91 28.76
C THR A 394 -17.33 23.96 27.90
N GLY A 395 -16.89 24.42 26.73
CA GLY A 395 -16.02 23.66 25.83
C GLY A 395 -16.71 22.40 25.33
N GLY A 396 -17.79 22.54 24.55
CA GLY A 396 -18.58 21.38 24.09
C GLY A 396 -17.70 20.32 23.40
N GLY A 397 -16.78 20.75 22.53
CA GLY A 397 -15.81 19.87 21.89
C GLY A 397 -14.49 19.81 22.67
N ILE A 398 -13.79 20.94 22.71
CA ILE A 398 -12.44 21.06 23.27
C ILE A 398 -12.41 22.17 24.31
N SER A 399 -11.82 21.92 25.47
CA SER A 399 -11.42 22.94 26.44
C SER A 399 -9.93 22.85 26.73
N VAL A 400 -9.22 23.98 26.65
CA VAL A 400 -7.80 24.09 27.04
C VAL A 400 -7.60 25.20 28.07
N GLU A 401 -6.88 24.90 29.14
CA GLU A 401 -6.57 25.84 30.22
C GLU A 401 -5.08 25.91 30.51
N THR A 402 -4.52 27.11 30.48
CA THR A 402 -3.09 27.40 30.76
C THR A 402 -2.11 26.54 29.95
N THR A 403 -2.50 26.14 28.74
CA THR A 403 -1.71 25.22 27.90
C THR A 403 -1.71 25.63 26.42
N SER A 404 -1.25 24.76 25.52
CA SER A 404 -1.23 25.00 24.08
C SER A 404 -2.06 23.98 23.30
N LEU A 405 -2.87 24.48 22.36
CA LEU A 405 -3.58 23.70 21.34
C LEU A 405 -2.98 23.95 19.96
N SER A 406 -2.67 22.88 19.25
CA SER A 406 -2.32 22.88 17.83
C SER A 406 -3.36 22.06 17.08
N LEU A 407 -4.25 22.72 16.31
CA LEU A 407 -5.28 22.08 15.50
C LEU A 407 -4.96 22.29 14.01
N ARG A 408 -4.77 21.20 13.27
CA ARG A 408 -4.41 21.23 11.84
C ARG A 408 -5.31 20.33 11.02
N ASN A 409 -5.73 20.75 9.83
CA ASN A 409 -6.44 19.89 8.89
C ASN A 409 -7.66 19.16 9.51
N SER A 410 -8.28 19.75 10.52
CA SER A 410 -9.20 19.05 11.42
C SER A 410 -10.55 19.74 11.45
N THR A 411 -11.57 19.00 11.91
CA THR A 411 -12.94 19.49 12.01
C THR A 411 -13.44 19.43 13.43
N VAL A 412 -13.93 20.56 13.94
CA VAL A 412 -14.63 20.66 15.23
C VAL A 412 -16.06 21.08 14.95
N SER A 413 -17.00 20.13 15.03
CA SER A 413 -18.37 20.37 14.58
C SER A 413 -19.47 19.90 15.51
N ASN A 414 -20.62 20.55 15.44
CA ASN A 414 -21.86 20.14 16.13
C ASN A 414 -21.74 19.94 17.64
N ASN A 415 -20.68 20.45 18.28
CA ASN A 415 -20.50 20.29 19.72
C ASN A 415 -21.38 21.29 20.48
N VAL A 416 -21.86 20.90 21.65
CA VAL A 416 -22.81 21.69 22.43
C VAL A 416 -22.34 21.89 23.87
N ALA A 417 -22.41 23.12 24.36
CA ALA A 417 -22.22 23.43 25.77
C ALA A 417 -23.47 24.11 26.37
N PHE A 418 -23.91 23.71 27.57
CA PHE A 418 -25.24 24.10 28.09
C PHE A 418 -25.25 25.14 29.23
N GLY A 419 -24.12 25.43 29.90
CA GLY A 419 -24.21 25.87 31.31
C GLY A 419 -23.42 27.08 31.78
N ALA A 420 -22.72 27.85 30.94
CA ALA A 420 -21.95 29.01 31.42
C ALA A 420 -22.42 30.36 30.85
N GLU A 421 -22.30 31.42 31.68
CA GLU A 421 -22.42 32.83 31.24
C GLU A 421 -21.34 33.20 30.18
N VAL A 422 -20.25 32.41 30.11
CA VAL A 422 -19.14 32.53 29.17
C VAL A 422 -18.59 31.11 28.95
N GLY A 423 -18.61 30.55 27.73
CA GLY A 423 -18.08 29.21 27.46
C GLY A 423 -18.00 28.90 25.96
N GLY A 424 -16.95 28.26 25.46
CA GLY A 424 -16.86 27.89 24.04
C GLY A 424 -17.82 26.75 23.69
N GLY A 425 -18.64 26.87 22.64
CA GLY A 425 -19.47 25.75 22.17
C GLY A 425 -18.62 24.66 21.48
N GLY A 426 -17.73 25.07 20.57
CA GLY A 426 -16.75 24.19 19.94
C GLY A 426 -15.45 24.11 20.73
N ILE A 427 -14.72 25.23 20.78
CA ILE A 427 -13.41 25.35 21.42
C ILE A 427 -13.45 26.44 22.48
N GLU A 428 -13.00 26.11 23.69
CA GLU A 428 -12.69 27.06 24.75
C GLU A 428 -11.19 27.05 25.05
N ALA A 429 -10.59 28.24 25.16
CA ALA A 429 -9.19 28.41 25.50
C ALA A 429 -9.01 29.48 26.58
N PHE A 430 -8.55 29.08 27.77
CA PHE A 430 -8.31 29.96 28.91
C PHE A 430 -6.80 30.13 29.16
N ASP A 431 -6.30 31.37 29.15
CA ASP A 431 -4.89 31.75 29.29
C ASP A 431 -3.93 30.83 28.50
N SER A 432 -4.35 30.45 27.29
CA SER A 432 -3.73 29.41 26.45
C SER A 432 -3.23 29.97 25.12
N ILE A 433 -2.28 29.26 24.50
CA ILE A 433 -1.80 29.55 23.14
C ILE A 433 -2.47 28.57 22.18
N ILE A 434 -3.27 29.06 21.24
CA ILE A 434 -3.94 28.22 20.26
C ILE A 434 -3.49 28.55 18.84
N SER A 435 -3.23 27.53 18.05
CA SER A 435 -2.90 27.60 16.63
C SER A 435 -3.87 26.72 15.87
N ILE A 436 -4.65 27.32 14.97
CA ILE A 436 -5.64 26.65 14.13
C ILE A 436 -5.26 26.90 12.68
N VAL A 437 -5.03 25.85 11.92
CA VAL A 437 -4.54 25.92 10.53
C VAL A 437 -5.34 24.97 9.68
N ASN A 438 -5.78 25.40 8.49
CA ASN A 438 -6.48 24.54 7.54
C ASN A 438 -7.63 23.75 8.19
N SER A 439 -8.40 24.37 9.07
CA SER A 439 -9.36 23.64 9.90
C SER A 439 -10.76 24.23 9.81
N THR A 440 -11.76 23.37 10.01
CA THR A 440 -13.18 23.73 9.94
C THR A 440 -13.81 23.69 11.32
N ILE A 441 -14.44 24.78 11.75
CA ILE A 441 -15.18 24.88 13.01
C ILE A 441 -16.63 25.26 12.68
N SER A 442 -17.53 24.27 12.74
CA SER A 442 -18.86 24.44 12.17
C SER A 442 -20.01 23.90 13.03
N GLY A 443 -21.11 24.64 13.09
CA GLY A 443 -22.33 24.15 13.71
C GLY A 443 -22.25 23.95 15.23
N ASN A 444 -21.23 24.47 15.91
CA ASN A 444 -21.09 24.35 17.36
C ASN A 444 -22.02 25.33 18.08
N ARG A 445 -22.58 24.93 19.22
CA ARG A 445 -23.72 25.63 19.83
C ARG A 445 -23.55 25.84 21.33
N LEU A 446 -24.01 27.00 21.77
CA LEU A 446 -24.01 27.38 23.18
C LEU A 446 -25.38 27.97 23.59
N PRO A 447 -26.42 27.12 23.69
CA PRO A 447 -27.76 27.54 24.07
C PRO A 447 -27.79 28.06 25.52
N GLY A 448 -28.40 29.22 25.78
CA GLY A 448 -28.40 29.79 27.14
C GLY A 448 -28.72 31.29 27.22
N ASN A 449 -28.40 31.95 28.33
CA ASN A 449 -28.65 33.39 28.51
C ASN A 449 -27.67 34.01 29.53
N PRO A 450 -26.93 35.08 29.18
CA PRO A 450 -26.26 35.38 27.91
C PRO A 450 -24.92 34.62 27.81
N THR A 451 -24.48 34.30 26.60
CA THR A 451 -23.32 33.44 26.33
C THR A 451 -22.51 33.92 25.12
N LEU A 452 -21.20 33.65 25.09
CA LEU A 452 -20.23 34.14 24.10
C LEU A 452 -19.42 32.99 23.49
N GLY A 453 -19.08 33.05 22.19
CA GLY A 453 -18.13 32.11 21.57
C GLY A 453 -18.73 30.75 21.20
N GLY A 454 -19.71 30.72 20.31
CA GLY A 454 -20.34 29.47 19.85
C GLY A 454 -19.34 28.50 19.21
N GLY A 455 -18.49 29.01 18.31
CA GLY A 455 -17.38 28.29 17.70
C GLY A 455 -16.16 28.30 18.62
N ILE A 456 -15.52 29.47 18.75
CA ILE A 456 -14.27 29.64 19.51
C ILE A 456 -14.44 30.73 20.57
N LEU A 457 -14.08 30.39 21.80
CA LEU A 457 -13.91 31.33 22.90
C LEU A 457 -12.45 31.35 23.34
N ALA A 458 -11.79 32.50 23.22
CA ALA A 458 -10.43 32.72 23.66
C ALA A 458 -10.41 33.75 24.81
N VAL A 459 -9.96 33.36 25.98
CA VAL A 459 -10.08 34.12 27.25
C VAL A 459 -8.73 34.17 27.95
N GLY A 460 -8.38 35.33 28.52
CA GLY A 460 -7.22 35.45 29.41
C GLY A 460 -6.27 36.59 29.04
N ALA A 461 -5.51 37.08 30.00
CA ALA A 461 -4.61 38.22 29.77
C ALA A 461 -3.34 37.84 29.00
N SER A 462 -3.00 36.55 28.97
CA SER A 462 -1.79 36.03 28.32
C SER A 462 -2.09 35.14 27.11
N GLY A 463 -3.38 34.93 26.79
CA GLY A 463 -3.81 34.08 25.69
C GLY A 463 -3.49 34.68 24.31
N ILE A 464 -3.12 33.81 23.37
CA ILE A 464 -2.93 34.16 21.95
C ILE A 464 -3.59 33.08 21.10
N ALA A 465 -4.42 33.48 20.14
CA ALA A 465 -4.98 32.60 19.13
C ALA A 465 -4.47 33.02 17.75
N THR A 466 -3.90 32.10 16.99
CA THR A 466 -3.54 32.31 15.58
C THR A 466 -4.37 31.36 14.72
N ILE A 467 -5.12 31.93 13.79
CA ILE A 467 -6.05 31.20 12.93
C ILE A 467 -5.70 31.53 11.48
N VAL A 468 -5.31 30.51 10.72
CA VAL A 468 -4.82 30.63 9.35
C VAL A 468 -5.60 29.68 8.46
N ASN A 469 -6.02 30.14 7.28
CA ASN A 469 -6.70 29.32 6.28
C ASN A 469 -7.79 28.45 6.88
N SER A 470 -8.69 29.00 7.69
CA SER A 470 -9.67 28.20 8.42
C SER A 470 -11.08 28.71 8.18
N THR A 471 -12.06 27.81 8.28
CA THR A 471 -13.47 28.10 8.01
C THR A 471 -14.27 27.97 9.30
N ILE A 472 -14.83 29.08 9.78
CA ILE A 472 -15.59 29.17 11.03
C ILE A 472 -17.01 29.66 10.72
N VAL A 473 -17.95 28.73 10.58
CA VAL A 473 -19.29 29.04 10.06
C VAL A 473 -20.40 28.32 10.82
N ASP A 474 -21.63 28.82 10.70
CA ASP A 474 -22.84 28.18 11.23
C ASP A 474 -22.83 27.91 12.76
N ASN A 475 -21.91 28.53 13.51
CA ASN A 475 -21.87 28.39 14.96
C ASN A 475 -22.95 29.27 15.63
N GLU A 476 -23.46 28.85 16.79
CA GLU A 476 -24.55 29.51 17.51
C GLU A 476 -24.13 29.91 18.93
N ALA A 477 -24.31 31.19 19.28
CA ALA A 477 -24.24 31.69 20.65
C ALA A 477 -25.44 32.59 20.97
N THR A 478 -25.57 33.12 22.20
CA THR A 478 -26.76 33.91 22.55
C THR A 478 -26.55 35.42 22.53
N ASP A 479 -25.33 35.92 22.79
CA ASP A 479 -25.06 37.37 22.89
C ASP A 479 -24.14 37.94 21.78
N SER A 480 -22.87 37.55 21.70
CA SER A 480 -21.95 38.07 20.66
C SER A 480 -20.78 37.13 20.38
N GLY A 481 -20.16 37.28 19.20
CA GLY A 481 -18.99 36.50 18.81
C GLY A 481 -19.33 35.02 18.63
N ALA A 482 -20.40 34.72 17.88
CA ALA A 482 -20.82 33.33 17.68
C ALA A 482 -19.75 32.49 16.98
N GLY A 483 -19.01 33.06 16.03
CA GLY A 483 -17.86 32.40 15.44
C GLY A 483 -16.66 32.48 16.38
N ILE A 484 -16.22 33.69 16.70
CA ILE A 484 -15.05 33.94 17.56
C ILE A 484 -15.37 34.99 18.62
N SER A 485 -15.03 34.69 19.87
CA SER A 485 -15.05 35.65 20.98
C SER A 485 -13.70 35.73 21.67
N SER A 486 -13.14 36.94 21.77
CA SER A 486 -11.89 37.26 22.47
C SER A 486 -12.18 38.08 23.73
N GLN A 487 -11.79 37.58 24.90
CA GLN A 487 -12.10 38.18 26.19
C GLN A 487 -10.87 38.35 27.07
N PHE A 488 -10.97 39.30 28.01
CA PHE A 488 -9.99 39.51 29.10
C PHE A 488 -8.52 39.73 28.67
N GLY A 489 -8.28 40.18 27.44
CA GLY A 489 -6.95 40.58 26.97
C GLY A 489 -6.33 39.65 25.93
N THR A 490 -6.98 38.54 25.60
CA THR A 490 -6.49 37.59 24.59
C THR A 490 -6.35 38.27 23.22
N THR A 491 -5.26 38.02 22.52
CA THR A 491 -5.11 38.48 21.13
C THR A 491 -5.45 37.36 20.17
N VAL A 492 -6.38 37.60 19.24
CA VAL A 492 -6.69 36.70 18.12
C VAL A 492 -6.08 37.28 16.85
N ILE A 493 -5.32 36.49 16.10
CA ILE A 493 -4.73 36.84 14.82
C ILE A 493 -5.43 36.01 13.74
N LEU A 494 -5.95 36.68 12.71
CA LEU A 494 -6.70 36.06 11.60
C LEU A 494 -6.03 36.35 10.25
N GLN A 495 -5.84 35.28 9.47
CA GLN A 495 -5.22 35.28 8.15
C GLN A 495 -5.97 34.34 7.21
N ASN A 496 -6.31 34.80 6.00
CA ASN A 496 -6.92 33.99 4.94
C ASN A 496 -8.09 33.12 5.43
N SER A 497 -8.89 33.59 6.39
CA SER A 497 -9.91 32.77 7.05
C SER A 497 -11.32 33.31 6.83
N ILE A 498 -12.30 32.40 6.85
CA ILE A 498 -13.73 32.70 6.74
C ILE A 498 -14.33 32.67 8.15
N VAL A 499 -15.00 33.75 8.55
CA VAL A 499 -15.82 33.81 9.77
C VAL A 499 -17.17 34.45 9.43
N ALA A 500 -18.15 33.61 9.07
CA ALA A 500 -19.43 34.09 8.58
C ALA A 500 -20.57 33.10 8.87
N ASN A 501 -21.82 33.54 8.70
CA ASN A 501 -23.01 32.76 9.01
C ASN A 501 -23.10 32.27 10.46
N ASN A 502 -22.30 32.83 11.38
CA ASN A 502 -22.41 32.50 12.79
C ASN A 502 -23.53 33.33 13.42
N THR A 503 -24.46 32.65 14.08
CA THR A 503 -25.70 33.26 14.52
C THR A 503 -25.70 33.54 16.02
N THR A 504 -26.29 34.66 16.42
CA THR A 504 -26.69 34.84 17.81
C THR A 504 -28.13 35.26 17.96
N SER A 505 -28.72 34.94 19.11
CA SER A 505 -30.11 35.26 19.40
C SER A 505 -30.40 36.77 19.52
N SER A 506 -29.38 37.60 19.76
CA SER A 506 -29.43 39.05 19.92
C SER A 506 -29.16 39.84 18.61
N GLY A 507 -29.19 39.15 17.47
CA GLY A 507 -27.93 38.94 16.78
C GLY A 507 -27.23 40.04 16.02
N GLY A 508 -25.94 39.94 15.81
CA GLY A 508 -24.89 39.10 16.38
C GLY A 508 -23.62 39.51 15.66
N ASP A 509 -22.50 39.81 16.32
CA ASP A 509 -21.26 39.88 15.54
C ASP A 509 -20.76 38.45 15.36
N ASP A 510 -20.29 38.11 14.15
CA ASP A 510 -19.57 36.86 13.92
C ASP A 510 -18.33 36.78 14.83
N VAL A 511 -17.75 37.95 15.09
CA VAL A 511 -16.52 38.14 15.85
C VAL A 511 -16.71 39.21 16.93
N ALA A 512 -16.37 38.91 18.19
CA ALA A 512 -16.50 39.86 19.30
C ALA A 512 -15.23 39.95 20.16
N GLY A 513 -14.89 41.17 20.62
CA GLY A 513 -13.78 41.39 21.54
C GLY A 513 -13.59 42.86 21.91
N ALA A 514 -12.63 43.13 22.79
CA ALA A 514 -12.23 44.50 23.10
C ALA A 514 -11.51 45.14 21.90
N PRO A 515 -11.53 46.48 21.74
CA PRO A 515 -10.82 47.12 20.63
C PRO A 515 -9.34 46.71 20.56
N GLY A 516 -8.94 46.14 19.42
CA GLY A 516 -7.57 45.66 19.17
C GLY A 516 -7.24 44.27 19.74
N SER A 517 -8.18 43.58 20.39
CA SER A 517 -7.99 42.19 20.83
C SER A 517 -8.08 41.18 19.68
N ILE A 518 -8.53 41.65 18.51
CA ILE A 518 -8.61 40.86 17.29
C ILE A 518 -7.84 41.63 16.22
N VAL A 519 -6.81 40.98 15.69
CA VAL A 519 -5.83 41.51 14.75
C VAL A 519 -6.04 40.79 13.43
N SER A 520 -6.77 41.45 12.53
CA SER A 520 -6.81 41.03 11.13
C SER A 520 -5.52 41.43 10.43
N GLN A 521 -4.96 40.53 9.62
CA GLN A 521 -3.83 40.83 8.73
C GLN A 521 -4.25 41.11 7.27
N GLY A 522 -5.55 41.29 7.01
CA GLY A 522 -6.10 41.43 5.66
C GLY A 522 -6.49 40.08 5.06
N PHE A 523 -7.27 40.11 3.97
CA PHE A 523 -7.70 38.94 3.21
C PHE A 523 -8.49 37.92 4.02
N ASN A 524 -9.32 38.38 4.95
CA ASN A 524 -10.31 37.55 5.64
C ASN A 524 -11.72 37.84 5.12
N PHE A 525 -12.60 36.84 5.20
CA PHE A 525 -14.02 37.01 4.91
C PHE A 525 -14.82 37.04 6.21
N ILE A 526 -15.48 38.16 6.51
CA ILE A 526 -16.27 38.34 7.73
C ILE A 526 -17.72 38.69 7.38
N GLY A 527 -18.65 37.88 7.87
CA GLY A 527 -20.08 38.04 7.60
C GLY A 527 -20.65 39.36 8.13
N VAL A 528 -20.64 39.53 9.46
CA VAL A 528 -21.19 40.69 10.18
C VAL A 528 -20.23 41.19 11.26
N ASP A 529 -19.84 42.47 11.15
CA ASP A 529 -19.13 43.22 12.19
C ASP A 529 -19.90 44.51 12.56
N ARG A 530 -20.69 44.50 13.66
CA ARG A 530 -21.47 45.69 14.08
C ARG A 530 -20.63 46.76 14.76
N ASN A 531 -19.54 46.35 15.41
CA ASN A 531 -18.73 47.26 16.22
C ASN A 531 -17.56 47.87 15.44
N GLY A 532 -17.35 47.45 14.19
CA GLY A 532 -16.18 47.87 13.41
C GLY A 532 -14.88 47.41 14.07
N ASN A 533 -14.96 46.32 14.84
CA ASN A 533 -13.82 45.74 15.54
C ASN A 533 -12.83 45.13 14.55
N PHE A 534 -13.26 44.90 13.31
CA PHE A 534 -12.59 44.11 12.30
C PHE A 534 -12.53 44.87 10.97
N THR A 535 -11.47 45.67 10.78
CA THR A 535 -11.17 46.24 9.46
C THR A 535 -9.66 46.46 9.27
N ALA A 536 -8.99 45.53 8.60
CA ALA A 536 -7.74 45.80 7.91
C ALA A 536 -8.01 46.10 6.43
N ALA A 537 -7.05 46.71 5.73
CA ALA A 537 -7.18 46.87 4.28
C ALA A 537 -7.11 45.48 3.62
N GLY A 538 -8.06 45.17 2.74
CA GLY A 538 -8.12 43.90 2.01
C GLY A 538 -9.09 42.86 2.58
N ASP A 539 -9.68 43.07 3.77
CA ASP A 539 -10.74 42.18 4.27
C ASP A 539 -12.06 42.40 3.53
N LEU A 540 -12.81 41.31 3.33
CA LEU A 540 -14.20 41.31 2.89
C LEU A 540 -15.11 41.28 4.12
N ALA A 541 -15.42 42.45 4.67
CA ALA A 541 -16.22 42.58 5.89
C ALA A 541 -17.62 43.16 5.62
N GLY A 542 -18.66 42.43 6.03
CA GLY A 542 -20.04 42.88 5.98
C GLY A 542 -20.47 43.71 7.18
N SER A 543 -21.66 44.29 7.08
CA SER A 543 -22.27 45.10 8.14
C SER A 543 -23.64 44.57 8.50
N GLU A 544 -24.22 45.01 9.63
CA GLU A 544 -25.59 44.63 10.02
C GLU A 544 -26.63 44.87 8.92
N SER A 545 -26.48 45.97 8.17
CA SER A 545 -27.41 46.34 7.10
C SER A 545 -27.15 45.60 5.78
N PHE A 546 -25.95 45.06 5.61
CA PHE A 546 -25.47 44.37 4.42
C PHE A 546 -24.53 43.23 4.85
N PRO A 547 -25.08 42.13 5.41
CA PRO A 547 -24.29 40.97 5.76
C PRO A 547 -23.70 40.35 4.49
N LEU A 548 -22.47 39.85 4.58
CA LEU A 548 -21.86 39.07 3.50
C LEU A 548 -22.11 37.57 3.71
N ASP A 549 -22.36 36.86 2.62
CA ASP A 549 -22.54 35.41 2.59
C ASP A 549 -21.34 34.79 1.87
N PRO A 550 -20.58 33.87 2.50
CA PRO A 550 -19.44 33.21 1.88
C PRO A 550 -19.86 32.20 0.82
N ARG A 551 -21.14 31.84 0.71
CA ARG A 551 -21.68 30.92 -0.32
C ARG A 551 -20.95 29.58 -0.35
N LEU A 552 -21.07 28.86 0.76
CA LEU A 552 -20.49 27.54 0.94
C LEU A 552 -21.57 26.46 0.86
N ASN A 553 -21.18 25.25 0.44
CA ASN A 553 -21.97 24.04 0.60
C ASN A 553 -22.14 23.67 2.09
N PRO A 554 -23.11 22.81 2.44
CA PRO A 554 -23.21 22.22 3.77
C PRO A 554 -21.93 21.50 4.18
N LEU A 555 -21.71 21.35 5.49
CA LEU A 555 -20.62 20.54 6.02
C LEU A 555 -20.80 19.09 5.55
N GLN A 556 -19.85 18.59 4.78
CA GLN A 556 -19.89 17.25 4.20
C GLN A 556 -18.49 16.77 3.84
N ASP A 557 -18.39 15.52 3.41
CA ASP A 557 -17.16 14.99 2.86
C ASP A 557 -16.92 15.59 1.46
N ASN A 558 -15.76 16.22 1.27
CA ASN A 558 -15.31 16.77 -0.01
C ASN A 558 -13.92 16.23 -0.42
N GLY A 559 -13.57 15.00 0.00
CA GLY A 559 -12.38 14.27 -0.47
C GLY A 559 -11.14 14.38 0.42
N GLY A 560 -11.31 14.54 1.74
CA GLY A 560 -10.19 14.59 2.70
C GLY A 560 -10.50 13.83 3.98
N ALA A 561 -9.53 13.78 4.90
CA ALA A 561 -9.67 13.03 6.17
C ALA A 561 -10.81 13.52 7.08
N THR A 562 -11.26 14.77 6.90
CA THR A 562 -12.31 15.38 7.73
C THR A 562 -13.29 16.21 6.90
N LEU A 563 -14.49 16.44 7.43
CA LEU A 563 -15.55 17.15 6.72
C LEU A 563 -15.20 18.63 6.50
N THR A 564 -15.66 19.20 5.39
CA THR A 564 -15.37 20.60 5.04
C THR A 564 -16.59 21.30 4.44
N HIS A 565 -16.49 22.62 4.30
CA HIS A 565 -17.43 23.43 3.54
C HIS A 565 -16.80 23.84 2.21
N LEU A 566 -17.26 23.27 1.10
CA LEU A 566 -16.81 23.60 -0.26
C LEU A 566 -17.37 24.97 -0.69
N PRO A 567 -16.55 25.95 -1.11
CA PRO A 567 -17.03 27.14 -1.80
C PRO A 567 -17.81 26.80 -3.08
N LEU A 568 -18.89 27.53 -3.35
CA LEU A 568 -19.62 27.46 -4.62
C LEU A 568 -18.85 28.22 -5.73
N ASP A 569 -19.08 27.89 -7.01
CA ASP A 569 -18.37 28.41 -8.21
C ASP A 569 -18.25 29.95 -8.32
N ASP A 570 -19.08 30.70 -7.60
CA ASP A 570 -19.13 32.16 -7.57
C ASP A 570 -19.15 32.69 -6.13
N SER A 571 -18.53 31.92 -5.24
CA SER A 571 -18.22 32.33 -3.89
C SER A 571 -17.25 33.51 -3.89
N PRO A 572 -17.50 34.53 -3.05
CA PRO A 572 -16.58 35.66 -2.90
C PRO A 572 -15.27 35.30 -2.17
N VAL A 573 -15.11 34.06 -1.71
CA VAL A 573 -13.91 33.61 -0.97
C VAL A 573 -12.86 32.97 -1.90
N ILE A 574 -13.25 32.66 -3.14
CA ILE A 574 -12.36 32.14 -4.18
C ILE A 574 -11.41 33.25 -4.63
N ASP A 575 -10.12 32.93 -4.74
CA ASP A 575 -9.02 33.84 -5.12
C ASP A 575 -8.97 35.16 -4.31
N ALA A 576 -9.48 35.14 -3.06
CA ALA A 576 -9.60 36.34 -2.23
C ALA A 576 -8.48 36.48 -1.19
N GLY A 577 -7.65 35.44 -1.03
CA GLY A 577 -6.61 35.30 -0.02
C GLY A 577 -5.26 35.88 -0.42
N SER A 578 -4.23 35.59 0.37
CA SER A 578 -2.85 36.02 0.13
C SER A 578 -1.85 34.90 0.41
N ASP A 579 -1.05 34.54 -0.58
CA ASP A 579 -0.01 33.51 -0.49
C ASP A 579 1.02 33.83 0.58
N ALA A 580 1.32 35.13 0.76
CA ALA A 580 2.25 35.61 1.77
C ALA A 580 1.73 35.42 3.21
N LEU A 581 0.43 35.20 3.38
CA LEU A 581 -0.21 34.93 4.67
C LEU A 581 -0.62 33.46 4.84
N ALA A 582 -0.52 32.64 3.79
CA ALA A 582 -0.70 31.20 3.86
C ALA A 582 0.57 30.54 4.44
N ILE A 583 0.87 30.83 5.71
CA ILE A 583 2.07 30.37 6.41
C ILE A 583 1.64 29.60 7.66
N ASP A 584 2.25 28.44 7.88
CA ASP A 584 2.09 27.70 9.12
C ASP A 584 2.80 28.46 10.26
N PRO A 585 2.08 28.87 11.33
CA PRO A 585 2.67 29.66 12.41
C PRO A 585 3.66 28.89 13.30
N ALA A 586 3.63 27.56 13.32
CA ALA A 586 4.58 26.75 14.09
C ALA A 586 5.89 26.52 13.33
N THR A 587 5.82 26.31 12.01
CA THR A 587 7.03 26.02 11.19
C THR A 587 7.57 27.25 10.45
N SER A 588 6.77 28.31 10.33
CA SER A 588 7.05 29.49 9.50
C SER A 588 7.26 29.17 8.00
N LEU A 589 6.76 28.02 7.53
CA LEU A 589 6.79 27.60 6.14
C LEU A 589 5.45 27.89 5.46
N SER A 590 5.48 28.11 4.15
CA SER A 590 4.25 28.23 3.35
C SER A 590 3.40 26.96 3.46
N LEU A 591 2.09 27.14 3.54
CA LEU A 591 1.12 26.05 3.51
C LEU A 591 1.01 25.52 2.09
N THR A 592 1.45 24.28 1.89
CA THR A 592 1.49 23.64 0.56
C THR A 592 0.18 22.95 0.19
N GLY A 593 -0.65 22.61 1.19
CA GLY A 593 -1.93 21.95 0.98
C GLY A 593 -3.06 22.59 1.79
N ASP A 594 -4.31 22.35 1.37
CA ASP A 594 -5.53 22.70 2.09
C ASP A 594 -5.87 21.65 3.17
N GLN A 595 -7.04 21.75 3.82
CA GLN A 595 -7.48 20.82 4.88
C GLN A 595 -7.52 19.36 4.42
N ARG A 596 -7.79 19.11 3.14
CA ARG A 596 -7.90 17.75 2.58
C ARG A 596 -6.52 17.17 2.25
N GLY A 597 -5.48 18.01 2.23
CA GLY A 597 -4.14 17.66 1.78
C GLY A 597 -3.90 17.97 0.30
N PHE A 598 -4.91 18.49 -0.43
CA PHE A 598 -4.74 18.90 -1.82
C PHE A 598 -3.92 20.18 -1.91
N ARG A 599 -3.12 20.34 -2.97
CA ARG A 599 -2.25 21.50 -3.15
C ARG A 599 -3.01 22.82 -3.10
N ARG A 600 -2.43 23.82 -2.43
CA ARG A 600 -2.80 25.23 -2.62
C ARG A 600 -1.96 25.78 -3.77
N PHE A 601 -2.55 26.50 -4.72
CA PHE A 601 -1.78 27.02 -5.86
C PHE A 601 -0.75 28.07 -5.41
N ALA A 602 0.29 28.25 -6.22
CA ALA A 602 1.22 29.37 -6.12
C ALA A 602 0.87 30.39 -7.22
N GLY A 603 -0.31 31.01 -7.09
CA GLY A 603 -0.86 32.00 -8.01
C GLY A 603 -0.71 33.44 -7.48
N GLU A 604 -1.49 34.40 -8.00
CA GLU A 604 -1.52 35.75 -7.40
C GLU A 604 -2.38 35.83 -6.13
N PHE A 605 -3.31 34.88 -5.92
CA PHE A 605 -4.19 34.79 -4.75
C PHE A 605 -4.60 33.33 -4.50
N VAL A 606 -4.57 32.89 -3.24
CA VAL A 606 -5.18 31.63 -2.75
C VAL A 606 -6.64 31.84 -2.34
N ASP A 607 -7.40 30.76 -2.21
CA ASP A 607 -8.73 30.85 -1.59
C ASP A 607 -8.62 31.19 -0.10
N ILE A 608 -9.61 31.90 0.42
CA ILE A 608 -9.79 32.12 1.86
C ILE A 608 -10.54 30.91 2.43
N GLY A 609 -10.09 30.39 3.57
CA GLY A 609 -10.73 29.30 4.30
C GLY A 609 -9.91 28.01 4.26
N ALA A 610 -10.52 26.96 4.80
CA ALA A 610 -9.86 25.66 4.99
C ALA A 610 -9.66 24.86 3.70
N LEU A 611 -10.36 25.22 2.62
CA LEU A 611 -10.35 24.49 1.36
C LEU A 611 -9.84 25.40 0.24
N GLU A 612 -9.02 24.82 -0.64
CA GLU A 612 -8.65 25.43 -1.93
C GLU A 612 -9.45 24.73 -3.04
N ILE A 613 -10.25 25.48 -3.80
CA ILE A 613 -10.88 24.94 -4.99
C ILE A 613 -9.81 24.80 -6.06
N GLN A 614 -9.44 23.55 -6.31
CA GLN A 614 -8.70 23.23 -7.51
C GLN A 614 -9.67 23.23 -8.69
N ASP A 615 -9.33 23.95 -9.75
CA ASP A 615 -9.98 23.76 -11.04
C ASP A 615 -9.44 22.44 -11.61
N ASP A 616 -9.87 21.31 -11.03
CA ASP A 616 -9.35 19.95 -11.25
C ASP A 616 -9.52 19.45 -12.69
N ASN A 617 -10.20 20.22 -13.54
CA ASN A 617 -10.44 19.88 -14.93
C ASN A 617 -9.51 20.58 -15.91
N LEU A 618 -8.46 21.29 -15.49
CA LEU A 618 -7.61 22.01 -16.46
C LEU A 618 -7.01 21.06 -17.51
N ILE A 619 -6.65 19.83 -17.13
CA ILE A 619 -6.07 18.80 -17.99
C ILE A 619 -6.79 17.45 -17.80
N GLU A 620 -6.98 16.70 -18.88
CA GLU A 620 -7.58 15.36 -18.89
C GLU A 620 -6.59 14.37 -19.52
N LEU A 621 -6.43 13.21 -18.87
CA LEU A 621 -5.64 12.07 -19.33
C LEU A 621 -6.57 10.88 -19.56
N VAL A 622 -6.51 10.27 -20.74
CA VAL A 622 -7.37 9.13 -21.11
C VAL A 622 -6.54 7.98 -21.67
N GLU A 623 -6.55 6.84 -20.99
CA GLU A 623 -5.88 5.61 -21.44
C GLU A 623 -6.68 4.87 -22.52
N SER A 624 -6.01 4.33 -23.56
CA SER A 624 -6.70 3.43 -24.49
C SER A 624 -7.10 2.14 -23.78
N GLY A 625 -8.39 1.82 -23.76
CA GLY A 625 -8.89 0.58 -23.13
C GLY A 625 -8.99 0.60 -21.61
N GLY A 626 -8.62 1.71 -20.94
CA GLY A 626 -8.77 1.91 -19.49
C GLY A 626 -7.58 1.41 -18.65
N SER A 627 -6.48 1.03 -19.27
CA SER A 627 -5.20 0.76 -18.62
C SER A 627 -4.08 0.74 -19.66
N THR A 628 -2.87 1.17 -19.32
CA THR A 628 -1.70 1.05 -20.19
C THR A 628 -0.92 -0.24 -19.90
N ARG A 629 -1.10 -1.28 -20.73
CA ARG A 629 -0.42 -2.59 -20.56
C ARG A 629 0.39 -2.96 -21.80
N VAL A 630 1.67 -3.27 -21.62
CA VAL A 630 2.60 -3.59 -22.72
C VAL A 630 3.39 -4.87 -22.46
N LEU A 631 3.55 -5.70 -23.48
CA LEU A 631 4.41 -6.88 -23.47
C LEU A 631 5.83 -6.47 -23.85
N SER A 632 6.79 -6.90 -23.02
CA SER A 632 8.21 -6.54 -23.07
C SER A 632 8.83 -6.65 -24.47
N GLY A 633 8.92 -5.52 -25.21
CA GLY A 633 9.49 -5.47 -26.56
C GLY A 633 8.61 -6.02 -27.70
N PHE A 634 7.36 -6.37 -27.43
CA PHE A 634 6.42 -6.97 -28.40
C PHE A 634 5.22 -6.09 -28.72
N THR A 635 4.63 -5.42 -27.72
CA THR A 635 3.44 -4.58 -27.92
C THR A 635 3.63 -3.15 -27.43
N SER A 636 2.85 -2.23 -28.01
CA SER A 636 2.74 -0.85 -27.57
C SER A 636 1.30 -0.53 -27.21
N ASP A 637 1.11 0.40 -26.30
CA ASP A 637 -0.20 0.93 -25.91
C ASP A 637 -0.20 2.46 -26.01
N THR A 638 -1.36 3.11 -25.84
CA THR A 638 -1.48 4.55 -26.03
C THR A 638 -2.29 5.24 -24.94
N TYR A 639 -2.09 6.54 -24.78
CA TYR A 639 -2.99 7.40 -24.01
C TYR A 639 -3.01 8.81 -24.59
N GLU A 640 -4.06 9.56 -24.28
CA GLU A 640 -4.27 10.92 -24.77
C GLU A 640 -4.20 11.94 -23.64
N ILE A 641 -3.65 13.14 -23.95
CA ILE A 641 -3.68 14.32 -23.08
C ILE A 641 -4.44 15.45 -23.80
N VAL A 642 -5.34 16.13 -23.10
CA VAL A 642 -6.05 17.33 -23.60
C VAL A 642 -6.28 18.35 -22.47
N PHE A 643 -6.30 19.66 -22.80
CA PHE A 643 -6.67 20.69 -21.84
C PHE A 643 -8.16 21.09 -22.00
N ASN A 644 -8.83 21.41 -20.89
CA ASN A 644 -10.23 21.88 -20.91
C ASN A 644 -10.36 23.40 -20.74
N LEU A 645 -9.25 24.12 -20.55
CA LEU A 645 -9.19 25.57 -20.59
C LEU A 645 -8.20 26.07 -21.66
N GLN A 646 -8.61 27.10 -22.40
CA GLN A 646 -7.76 27.73 -23.41
C GLN A 646 -6.60 28.48 -22.76
N PRO A 647 -5.33 28.09 -23.01
CA PRO A 647 -4.19 28.83 -22.52
C PRO A 647 -3.97 30.09 -23.36
N ILE A 648 -3.35 31.10 -22.75
CA ILE A 648 -3.01 32.38 -23.40
C ILE A 648 -1.62 32.30 -24.04
N PHE A 649 -0.72 31.49 -23.47
CA PHE A 649 0.59 31.15 -24.02
C PHE A 649 0.70 29.65 -24.33
N ASP A 650 1.75 29.25 -25.04
CA ASP A 650 1.98 27.85 -25.34
C ASP A 650 2.35 27.08 -24.05
N VAL A 651 1.67 25.96 -23.83
CA VAL A 651 1.91 25.03 -22.73
C VAL A 651 2.71 23.84 -23.25
N THR A 652 3.80 23.50 -22.59
CA THR A 652 4.65 22.34 -22.91
C THR A 652 4.50 21.29 -21.82
N VAL A 653 4.20 20.06 -22.21
CA VAL A 653 4.18 18.89 -21.32
C VAL A 653 5.36 18.00 -21.67
N GLU A 654 6.35 17.94 -20.79
CA GLU A 654 7.51 17.04 -20.92
C GLU A 654 7.19 15.71 -20.23
N LEU A 655 7.45 14.60 -20.93
CA LEU A 655 7.19 13.25 -20.44
C LEU A 655 8.50 12.57 -20.07
N SER A 656 8.57 11.98 -18.89
CA SER A 656 9.76 11.29 -18.39
C SER A 656 9.43 9.91 -17.85
N ALA A 657 10.11 8.91 -18.41
CA ALA A 657 10.13 7.55 -17.89
C ALA A 657 11.57 7.02 -17.96
N ASN A 658 12.02 6.34 -16.91
CA ASN A 658 13.40 5.86 -16.83
C ASN A 658 13.70 4.68 -17.79
N THR A 659 12.69 3.85 -18.07
CA THR A 659 12.85 2.56 -18.78
C THR A 659 11.95 2.43 -20.02
N LEU A 660 10.85 3.18 -20.10
CA LEU A 660 9.88 3.08 -21.20
C LEU A 660 10.33 3.87 -22.43
N ASN A 661 9.94 3.38 -23.60
CA ASN A 661 10.01 4.10 -24.86
C ASN A 661 8.72 4.91 -25.04
N LEU A 662 8.83 6.24 -25.06
CA LEU A 662 7.70 7.17 -25.22
C LEU A 662 7.81 7.92 -26.54
N GLU A 663 6.73 7.94 -27.32
CA GLU A 663 6.67 8.71 -28.57
C GLU A 663 5.33 9.46 -28.70
N PRO A 664 5.32 10.81 -28.68
CA PRO A 664 6.47 11.71 -28.46
C PRO A 664 6.83 11.88 -26.97
N THR A 665 8.05 12.33 -26.67
CA THR A 665 8.49 12.67 -25.29
C THR A 665 8.11 14.09 -24.84
N THR A 666 7.50 14.89 -25.72
CA THR A 666 7.08 16.26 -25.43
C THR A 666 5.85 16.62 -26.24
N LEU A 667 4.83 17.16 -25.57
CA LEU A 667 3.62 17.68 -26.20
C LEU A 667 3.59 19.21 -26.09
N THR A 668 3.04 19.87 -27.11
CA THR A 668 2.87 21.33 -27.11
C THR A 668 1.44 21.71 -27.43
N PHE A 669 0.81 22.44 -26.53
CA PHE A 669 -0.55 22.94 -26.63
C PHE A 669 -0.50 24.46 -26.75
N THR A 670 -0.83 24.96 -27.93
CA THR A 670 -0.96 26.38 -28.24
C THR A 670 -2.39 26.87 -27.97
N PRO A 671 -2.62 28.19 -27.92
CA PRO A 671 -3.97 28.75 -27.85
C PRO A 671 -4.92 28.31 -28.98
N ASN A 672 -4.43 27.69 -30.06
CA ASN A 672 -5.27 27.23 -31.19
C ASN A 672 -5.54 25.72 -31.23
N ASN A 673 -4.87 24.90 -30.42
CA ASN A 673 -5.01 23.43 -30.42
C ASN A 673 -5.09 22.83 -29.01
N TRP A 674 -5.22 23.64 -27.96
CA TRP A 674 -5.32 23.20 -26.57
C TRP A 674 -6.39 22.14 -26.30
N ASN A 675 -7.51 22.22 -27.03
CA ASN A 675 -8.66 21.33 -26.92
C ASN A 675 -8.64 20.16 -27.91
N VAL A 676 -7.49 19.89 -28.54
CA VAL A 676 -7.30 18.74 -29.42
C VAL A 676 -6.50 17.70 -28.64
N PRO A 677 -7.07 16.50 -28.38
CA PRO A 677 -6.33 15.42 -27.74
C PRO A 677 -5.05 15.09 -28.52
N GLN A 678 -3.95 14.96 -27.80
CA GLN A 678 -2.66 14.56 -28.36
C GLN A 678 -2.28 13.18 -27.80
N LEU A 679 -1.97 12.26 -28.72
CA LEU A 679 -1.68 10.86 -28.42
C LEU A 679 -0.21 10.68 -28.03
N VAL A 680 0.02 9.85 -27.02
CA VAL A 680 1.34 9.33 -26.62
C VAL A 680 1.33 7.82 -26.79
N THR A 681 2.31 7.29 -27.50
CA THR A 681 2.54 5.84 -27.61
C THR A 681 3.57 5.42 -26.56
N VAL A 682 3.27 4.33 -25.87
CA VAL A 682 4.08 3.75 -24.80
C VAL A 682 4.49 2.34 -25.22
N ALA A 683 5.78 2.04 -25.12
CA ALA A 683 6.32 0.70 -25.32
C ALA A 683 7.48 0.46 -24.35
N THR A 684 7.93 -0.79 -24.27
CA THR A 684 9.12 -1.19 -23.51
C THR A 684 10.26 -1.59 -24.46
N PRO A 685 11.53 -1.42 -24.07
CA PRO A 685 12.64 -2.18 -24.66
C PRO A 685 12.41 -3.69 -24.57
N ARG A 686 13.11 -4.49 -25.39
CA ARG A 686 13.14 -5.95 -25.21
C ARG A 686 13.78 -6.30 -23.86
N ASP A 687 13.33 -7.40 -23.26
CA ASP A 687 13.86 -8.01 -22.02
C ASP A 687 13.70 -7.17 -20.74
N VAL A 688 12.69 -6.32 -20.66
CA VAL A 688 12.24 -5.68 -19.41
C VAL A 688 11.50 -6.70 -18.54
N GLU A 689 11.94 -6.90 -17.30
CA GLU A 689 11.27 -7.69 -16.24
C GLU A 689 9.84 -7.21 -15.99
N THR A 690 8.98 -8.11 -15.50
CA THR A 690 7.58 -7.79 -15.17
C THR A 690 7.55 -6.77 -14.05
N ALA A 691 7.12 -5.56 -14.36
CA ALA A 691 7.14 -4.45 -13.42
C ALA A 691 6.12 -3.37 -13.79
N GLU A 692 5.74 -2.58 -12.79
CA GLU A 692 5.03 -1.33 -13.01
C GLU A 692 6.02 -0.18 -13.18
N PHE A 693 5.81 0.60 -14.23
CA PHE A 693 6.58 1.80 -14.52
C PHE A 693 5.66 3.02 -14.44
N SER A 694 6.17 4.13 -13.94
CA SER A 694 5.44 5.40 -13.92
C SER A 694 5.98 6.34 -14.98
N ILE A 695 5.07 6.93 -15.76
CA ILE A 695 5.37 8.09 -16.61
C ILE A 695 5.00 9.33 -15.81
N SER A 696 5.98 10.20 -15.58
CA SER A 696 5.74 11.51 -14.97
C SER A 696 5.66 12.60 -16.03
N HIS A 697 4.84 13.62 -15.75
CA HIS A 697 4.65 14.76 -16.64
C HIS A 697 5.05 16.06 -15.95
N THR A 698 5.84 16.87 -16.63
CA THR A 698 6.21 18.21 -16.18
C THR A 698 5.60 19.24 -17.12
N VAL A 699 4.71 20.07 -16.60
CA VAL A 699 4.05 21.14 -17.37
C VAL A 699 4.81 22.46 -17.18
N THR A 700 5.17 23.11 -18.29
CA THR A 700 5.82 24.43 -18.30
C THR A 700 5.09 25.39 -19.24
N SER A 701 4.94 26.64 -18.82
CA SER A 701 4.27 27.67 -19.63
C SER A 701 4.65 29.10 -19.20
N GLU A 702 4.50 30.08 -20.10
CA GLU A 702 4.45 31.49 -19.69
C GLU A 702 3.08 31.88 -19.09
N ASP A 703 2.08 30.99 -19.22
CA ASP A 703 0.78 31.10 -18.58
C ASP A 703 0.83 30.49 -17.17
N LEU A 704 0.78 31.35 -16.14
CA LEU A 704 0.92 30.95 -14.73
C LEU A 704 -0.18 29.99 -14.25
N ALA A 705 -1.31 29.92 -14.95
CA ALA A 705 -2.36 28.94 -14.64
C ALA A 705 -1.95 27.49 -15.01
N PHE A 706 -0.95 27.33 -15.89
CA PHE A 706 -0.50 26.04 -16.39
C PHE A 706 0.96 25.73 -16.01
N ASP A 707 1.77 26.72 -15.66
CA ASP A 707 3.17 26.50 -15.27
C ASP A 707 3.27 25.72 -13.96
N GLY A 708 3.91 24.54 -13.99
CA GLY A 708 3.98 23.63 -12.85
C GLY A 708 2.65 22.94 -12.50
N LEU A 709 1.66 22.97 -13.40
CA LEU A 709 0.41 22.24 -13.25
C LEU A 709 0.70 20.75 -13.01
N GLY A 710 -0.01 20.17 -12.03
CA GLY A 710 0.05 18.74 -11.78
C GLY A 710 -0.67 17.95 -12.85
N VAL A 711 -0.07 16.84 -13.25
CA VAL A 711 -0.73 15.77 -13.98
C VAL A 711 -0.47 14.50 -13.18
N ASP A 712 -1.47 13.65 -13.04
CA ASP A 712 -1.29 12.36 -12.37
C ASP A 712 -0.27 11.51 -13.14
N ASP A 713 0.61 10.83 -12.40
CA ASP A 713 1.54 9.88 -12.99
C ASP A 713 0.76 8.72 -13.62
N LEU A 714 1.14 8.34 -14.84
CA LEU A 714 0.52 7.22 -15.52
C LEU A 714 1.26 5.93 -15.20
N VAL A 715 0.56 4.93 -14.64
CA VAL A 715 1.11 3.60 -14.38
C VAL A 715 1.01 2.75 -15.64
N VAL A 716 2.14 2.15 -16.02
CA VAL A 716 2.30 1.27 -17.16
C VAL A 716 2.71 -0.09 -16.62
N SER A 717 1.89 -1.10 -16.86
CA SER A 717 2.26 -2.49 -16.55
C SER A 717 3.04 -3.06 -17.72
N ALA A 718 4.34 -3.23 -17.52
CA ALA A 718 5.19 -3.98 -18.43
C ALA A 718 5.22 -5.43 -17.99
N ILE A 719 4.96 -6.32 -18.93
CA ILE A 719 4.90 -7.75 -18.67
C ILE A 719 6.05 -8.40 -19.42
N ASN A 720 6.99 -9.00 -18.69
CA ASN A 720 7.95 -9.92 -19.27
C ASN A 720 7.22 -11.24 -19.52
N PRO A 721 6.97 -11.63 -20.79
CA PRO A 721 6.26 -12.88 -21.07
C PRO A 721 6.97 -14.10 -20.48
N ILE A 722 8.30 -14.04 -20.29
CA ILE A 722 9.12 -15.10 -19.67
C ILE A 722 8.87 -15.23 -18.15
N GLU A 723 8.57 -14.14 -17.44
CA GLU A 723 8.38 -14.19 -15.97
C GLU A 723 6.92 -14.39 -15.54
N THR A 724 5.95 -13.92 -16.34
CA THR A 724 4.52 -14.07 -16.00
C THR A 724 3.99 -15.49 -16.13
N LEU A 725 4.76 -16.38 -16.77
CA LEU A 725 4.55 -17.80 -16.71
C LEU A 725 5.65 -18.37 -15.83
N GLY A 726 5.36 -18.60 -14.55
CA GLY A 726 6.23 -19.32 -13.61
C GLY A 726 6.45 -20.79 -14.01
N VAL A 727 6.77 -21.03 -15.27
CA VAL A 727 7.05 -22.31 -15.89
C VAL A 727 8.31 -22.11 -16.74
N GLU A 728 9.45 -21.84 -16.09
CA GLU A 728 10.70 -22.43 -16.59
C GLU A 728 10.57 -23.95 -16.40
N THR A 729 9.83 -24.61 -17.28
CA THR A 729 10.10 -26.03 -17.49
C THR A 729 11.28 -26.09 -18.45
N THR A 730 12.51 -26.05 -17.92
CA THR A 730 13.62 -26.69 -18.62
C THR A 730 13.29 -28.18 -18.66
N LEU A 731 12.79 -28.65 -19.81
CA LEU A 731 12.25 -29.99 -19.97
C LEU A 731 13.39 -31.00 -20.24
N PRO A 732 13.23 -32.27 -19.80
CA PRO A 732 14.20 -33.31 -20.08
C PRO A 732 14.18 -33.75 -21.55
N GLU A 733 15.37 -33.98 -22.11
CA GLU A 733 15.70 -34.48 -23.46
C GLU A 733 14.56 -35.24 -24.19
N GLY A 734 13.96 -34.62 -25.22
CA GLY A 734 13.04 -35.27 -26.17
C GLY A 734 11.55 -35.26 -25.81
N ALA A 735 11.04 -34.22 -25.14
CA ALA A 735 9.65 -34.11 -24.74
C ALA A 735 8.70 -33.88 -25.93
N VAL A 736 7.53 -34.53 -25.90
CA VAL A 736 6.37 -34.23 -26.77
C VAL A 736 5.37 -33.48 -25.89
N ILE A 737 5.13 -32.21 -26.19
CA ILE A 737 4.43 -31.27 -25.31
C ILE A 737 3.18 -30.78 -26.01
N GLY A 738 2.00 -31.00 -25.42
CA GLY A 738 0.77 -30.34 -25.88
C GLY A 738 0.00 -29.83 -24.68
N PHE A 739 -0.23 -28.51 -24.62
CA PHE A 739 -0.85 -27.82 -23.49
C PHE A 739 -2.38 -27.80 -23.61
N THR A 740 -3.02 -26.69 -23.24
CA THR A 740 -4.47 -26.63 -23.05
C THR A 740 -5.16 -26.45 -24.41
N GLU A 741 -6.36 -25.87 -24.44
CA GLU A 741 -7.04 -25.55 -25.70
C GLU A 741 -7.35 -24.03 -25.72
N ASP A 742 -6.58 -23.27 -24.93
CA ASP A 742 -6.63 -21.82 -24.74
C ASP A 742 -5.30 -21.23 -25.24
N ASP A 743 -5.25 -19.92 -25.51
CA ASP A 743 -4.04 -19.20 -25.95
C ASP A 743 -2.86 -19.40 -24.96
N ASP A 744 -1.84 -20.16 -25.37
CA ASP A 744 -0.70 -20.62 -24.57
C ASP A 744 0.62 -19.96 -25.03
N ILE A 745 1.58 -19.78 -24.13
CA ILE A 745 2.98 -19.40 -24.48
C ILE A 745 3.90 -20.50 -23.98
N ILE A 746 4.71 -21.05 -24.89
CA ILE A 746 5.47 -22.27 -24.69
C ILE A 746 6.90 -22.07 -25.16
N THR A 747 7.87 -22.36 -24.30
CA THR A 747 9.29 -22.30 -24.62
C THR A 747 9.91 -23.68 -24.47
N GLY A 748 10.62 -24.11 -25.51
CA GLY A 748 11.42 -25.31 -25.56
C GLY A 748 12.63 -25.22 -24.63
N SER A 749 13.40 -26.30 -24.62
CA SER A 749 14.68 -26.39 -23.94
C SER A 749 15.81 -26.12 -24.92
N LEU A 750 17.06 -26.10 -24.45
CA LEU A 750 18.22 -26.07 -25.35
C LEU A 750 18.47 -27.42 -26.06
N ASP A 751 17.68 -28.45 -25.77
CA ASP A 751 17.74 -29.76 -26.40
C ASP A 751 16.66 -29.87 -27.48
N ARG A 752 16.62 -31.00 -28.21
CA ARG A 752 15.60 -31.26 -29.22
C ARG A 752 14.20 -31.48 -28.62
N ASP A 753 13.23 -30.73 -29.11
CA ASP A 753 11.85 -30.69 -28.64
C ASP A 753 10.79 -30.98 -29.71
N ALA A 754 9.57 -31.27 -29.23
CA ALA A 754 8.37 -31.37 -30.04
C ALA A 754 7.18 -30.69 -29.33
N ILE A 755 6.80 -29.50 -29.78
CA ILE A 755 5.83 -28.60 -29.16
C ILE A 755 4.53 -28.55 -29.99
N TYR A 756 3.37 -28.62 -29.32
CA TYR A 756 2.03 -28.56 -29.91
C TYR A 756 1.18 -27.52 -29.15
N GLY A 757 0.77 -26.45 -29.83
CA GLY A 757 -0.12 -25.40 -29.30
C GLY A 757 -1.54 -25.90 -29.02
N ARG A 758 -2.14 -26.53 -30.05
CA ARG A 758 -3.52 -27.09 -30.09
C ARG A 758 -4.52 -26.03 -30.52
N ASN A 759 -5.59 -25.78 -29.77
CA ASN A 759 -6.48 -24.69 -30.13
C ASN A 759 -6.03 -23.46 -29.34
N GLY A 760 -6.18 -22.27 -29.91
CA GLY A 760 -5.79 -21.03 -29.26
C GLY A 760 -4.84 -20.25 -30.16
N ASN A 761 -4.61 -18.97 -29.85
CA ASN A 761 -3.56 -18.19 -30.51
C ASN A 761 -2.29 -18.30 -29.67
N ASP A 762 -1.42 -19.23 -30.04
CA ASP A 762 -0.30 -19.69 -29.23
C ASP A 762 1.02 -19.01 -29.63
N ILE A 763 1.98 -18.97 -28.70
CA ILE A 763 3.34 -18.48 -28.94
C ILE A 763 4.33 -19.59 -28.58
N LEU A 764 5.00 -20.16 -29.58
CA LEU A 764 5.88 -21.33 -29.44
C LEU A 764 7.34 -20.97 -29.76
N PHE A 765 8.27 -21.32 -28.89
CA PHE A 765 9.72 -21.17 -29.10
C PHE A 765 10.42 -22.54 -29.01
N GLY A 766 11.24 -22.90 -30.01
CA GLY A 766 12.05 -24.13 -30.00
C GLY A 766 13.34 -23.98 -29.20
N ASP A 767 14.03 -22.85 -29.39
CA ASP A 767 15.35 -22.53 -28.86
C ASP A 767 16.51 -23.29 -29.53
N GLY A 768 17.16 -24.26 -28.87
CA GLY A 768 18.58 -24.54 -29.12
C GLY A 768 18.95 -25.51 -30.25
N GLU A 769 18.43 -26.73 -30.23
CA GLU A 769 18.83 -27.82 -31.16
C GLU A 769 17.66 -28.11 -32.13
N VAL A 770 17.68 -29.24 -32.84
CA VAL A 770 16.69 -29.52 -33.91
C VAL A 770 15.28 -29.81 -33.38
N ASP A 771 14.34 -28.90 -33.60
CA ASP A 771 13.01 -28.89 -32.99
C ASP A 771 11.84 -29.19 -33.95
N ARG A 772 10.66 -29.41 -33.36
CA ARG A 772 9.38 -29.51 -34.08
C ARG A 772 8.29 -28.72 -33.39
N LEU A 773 7.78 -27.67 -34.01
CA LEU A 773 6.71 -26.82 -33.49
C LEU A 773 5.45 -26.99 -34.35
N TYR A 774 4.29 -27.10 -33.69
CA TYR A 774 2.97 -27.23 -34.31
C TYR A 774 2.01 -26.27 -33.62
N GLY A 775 1.53 -25.22 -34.30
CA GLY A 775 0.51 -24.31 -33.80
C GLY A 775 -0.85 -25.01 -33.64
N ASN A 776 -1.31 -25.62 -34.72
CA ASN A 776 -2.61 -26.27 -34.92
C ASN A 776 -3.75 -25.25 -35.16
N ASP A 777 -4.79 -25.17 -34.35
CA ASP A 777 -5.97 -24.33 -34.64
C ASP A 777 -5.84 -22.95 -33.95
N GLY A 778 -5.75 -21.86 -34.70
CA GLY A 778 -5.70 -20.49 -34.19
C GLY A 778 -4.63 -19.67 -34.89
N ASN A 779 -4.46 -18.40 -34.51
CA ASN A 779 -3.47 -17.51 -35.12
C ASN A 779 -2.19 -17.51 -34.28
N ASP A 780 -1.23 -18.32 -34.65
CA ASP A 780 -0.08 -18.69 -33.85
C ASP A 780 1.20 -17.93 -34.23
N TYR A 781 2.12 -17.83 -33.28
CA TYR A 781 3.50 -17.39 -33.50
C TYR A 781 4.48 -18.53 -33.18
N LEU A 782 5.29 -18.95 -34.14
CA LEU A 782 6.26 -20.04 -33.98
C LEU A 782 7.67 -19.53 -34.29
N ASN A 783 8.62 -19.79 -33.39
CA ASN A 783 10.04 -19.50 -33.58
C ASN A 783 10.90 -20.76 -33.40
N GLY A 784 11.63 -21.15 -34.45
CA GLY A 784 12.48 -22.34 -34.46
C GLY A 784 13.68 -22.21 -33.54
N GLY A 785 14.43 -21.11 -33.70
CA GLY A 785 15.62 -20.83 -32.91
C GLY A 785 16.90 -21.15 -33.68
N ASP A 786 17.87 -21.75 -33.01
CA ASP A 786 19.09 -22.23 -33.65
C ASP A 786 18.86 -23.68 -34.15
N ALA A 787 19.50 -24.06 -35.26
CA ALA A 787 19.66 -25.42 -35.80
C ALA A 787 18.91 -25.79 -37.09
N THR A 788 17.91 -26.67 -37.09
CA THR A 788 17.34 -27.23 -38.34
C THR A 788 15.99 -27.75 -37.98
N ASP A 789 15.01 -26.87 -38.06
CA ASP A 789 13.75 -27.01 -37.36
C ASP A 789 12.61 -27.31 -38.31
N TYR A 790 11.52 -27.78 -37.71
CA TYR A 790 10.28 -28.05 -38.40
C TYR A 790 9.17 -27.24 -37.75
N LEU A 791 8.60 -26.29 -38.46
CA LEU A 791 7.50 -25.44 -37.99
C LEU A 791 6.25 -25.68 -38.84
N ASN A 792 5.11 -25.80 -38.19
CA ASN A 792 3.81 -25.94 -38.85
C ASN A 792 2.79 -25.05 -38.12
N GLY A 793 2.26 -24.03 -38.81
CA GLY A 793 1.27 -23.09 -38.28
C GLY A 793 -0.04 -23.81 -38.02
N GLY A 794 -0.73 -24.25 -39.06
CA GLY A 794 -1.95 -25.05 -38.95
C GLY A 794 -3.15 -24.32 -39.54
N ASP A 795 -4.28 -24.29 -38.86
CA ASP A 795 -5.48 -23.57 -39.28
C ASP A 795 -5.51 -22.17 -38.61
N GLY A 796 -5.31 -21.09 -39.36
CA GLY A 796 -5.36 -19.72 -38.84
C GLY A 796 -4.40 -18.79 -39.57
N ASP A 797 -4.34 -17.51 -39.18
CA ASP A 797 -3.39 -16.56 -39.76
C ASP A 797 -2.10 -16.53 -38.91
N ASP A 798 -1.09 -17.30 -39.31
CA ASP A 798 0.09 -17.61 -38.49
C ASP A 798 1.34 -16.79 -38.85
N GLU A 799 2.28 -16.68 -37.91
CA GLU A 799 3.62 -16.13 -38.12
C GLU A 799 4.71 -17.11 -37.69
N LEU A 800 5.52 -17.56 -38.65
CA LEU A 800 6.58 -18.57 -38.47
C LEU A 800 7.95 -17.95 -38.77
N ASP A 801 8.90 -18.07 -37.84
CA ASP A 801 10.29 -17.64 -38.02
C ASP A 801 11.25 -18.82 -37.72
N GLY A 802 11.98 -19.27 -38.75
CA GLY A 802 12.97 -20.35 -38.63
C GLY A 802 14.26 -19.92 -37.93
N GLU A 803 14.59 -18.63 -37.98
CA GLU A 803 15.85 -18.07 -37.47
C GLU A 803 17.11 -18.68 -38.10
N ALA A 804 17.90 -19.49 -37.38
CA ALA A 804 19.23 -19.89 -37.83
C ALA A 804 19.34 -21.38 -38.15
N GLY A 805 19.23 -21.74 -39.43
CA GLY A 805 19.77 -22.96 -39.98
C GLY A 805 18.96 -23.50 -41.16
N ILE A 806 18.84 -24.81 -41.31
CA ILE A 806 18.18 -25.39 -42.50
C ILE A 806 16.77 -25.81 -42.13
N ASP A 807 15.81 -24.91 -42.28
CA ASP A 807 14.50 -25.05 -41.67
C ASP A 807 13.42 -25.47 -42.68
N VAL A 808 12.35 -26.06 -42.14
CA VAL A 808 11.17 -26.47 -42.92
C VAL A 808 9.92 -25.89 -42.29
N LEU A 809 9.30 -24.92 -42.98
CA LEU A 809 8.14 -24.16 -42.51
C LEU A 809 6.90 -24.49 -43.37
N PHE A 810 5.78 -24.74 -42.71
CA PHE A 810 4.45 -24.92 -43.31
C PHE A 810 3.48 -23.92 -42.69
N GLY A 811 2.89 -23.03 -43.48
CA GLY A 811 1.86 -22.07 -43.04
C GLY A 811 0.59 -22.82 -42.63
N GLY A 812 -0.11 -23.37 -43.62
CA GLY A 812 -1.28 -24.20 -43.39
C GLY A 812 -2.52 -23.59 -44.06
N ASP A 813 -3.64 -23.48 -43.35
CA ASP A 813 -4.88 -22.87 -43.82
C ASP A 813 -5.02 -21.45 -43.25
N GLY A 814 -4.78 -20.38 -44.02
CA GLY A 814 -5.05 -19.00 -43.58
C GLY A 814 -4.19 -17.94 -44.27
N PHE A 815 -4.03 -16.76 -43.68
CA PHE A 815 -3.05 -15.77 -44.15
C PHE A 815 -1.77 -15.93 -43.33
N ASP A 816 -0.76 -16.60 -43.88
CA ASP A 816 0.45 -16.91 -43.11
C ASP A 816 1.64 -16.03 -43.49
N ARG A 817 2.51 -15.74 -42.52
CA ARG A 817 3.82 -15.10 -42.73
C ARG A 817 4.93 -16.05 -42.37
N LEU A 818 5.72 -16.46 -43.35
CA LEU A 818 6.83 -17.41 -43.16
C LEU A 818 8.16 -16.70 -43.41
N ARG A 819 9.07 -16.77 -42.44
CA ARG A 819 10.46 -16.35 -42.55
C ARG A 819 11.39 -17.54 -42.33
N GLY A 820 12.20 -17.87 -43.35
CA GLY A 820 13.19 -18.95 -43.24
C GLY A 820 14.33 -18.57 -42.31
N GLY A 821 14.95 -17.42 -42.57
CA GLY A 821 16.00 -16.86 -41.72
C GLY A 821 17.36 -16.97 -42.39
N SER A 822 18.29 -17.74 -41.85
CA SER A 822 19.63 -17.93 -42.41
C SER A 822 19.94 -19.39 -42.71
N ASP A 823 20.68 -19.64 -43.79
CA ASP A 823 20.92 -20.95 -44.43
C ASP A 823 19.77 -21.39 -45.36
N ASP A 824 19.88 -22.58 -45.98
CA ASP A 824 19.08 -22.96 -47.16
C ASP A 824 17.71 -23.57 -46.76
N ASP A 825 16.63 -22.79 -46.78
CA ASP A 825 15.34 -23.17 -46.19
C ASP A 825 14.28 -23.74 -47.16
N LEU A 826 13.26 -24.38 -46.59
CA LEU A 826 12.07 -24.91 -47.28
C LEU A 826 10.78 -24.31 -46.71
N LEU A 827 10.12 -23.42 -47.45
CA LEU A 827 8.88 -22.76 -47.03
C LEU A 827 7.70 -23.18 -47.91
N PHE A 828 6.58 -23.52 -47.27
CA PHE A 828 5.32 -23.91 -47.90
C PHE A 828 4.18 -23.07 -47.29
N GLY A 829 3.56 -22.16 -48.04
CA GLY A 829 2.39 -21.40 -47.57
C GLY A 829 1.16 -22.30 -47.39
N GLU A 830 0.93 -23.17 -48.36
CA GLU A 830 -0.19 -24.13 -48.41
C GLU A 830 -1.52 -23.53 -48.88
N ASN A 831 -2.53 -23.34 -48.03
CA ASN A 831 -3.84 -22.83 -48.43
C ASN A 831 -4.06 -21.42 -47.87
N GLY A 832 -4.25 -20.45 -48.75
CA GLY A 832 -4.57 -19.08 -48.37
C GLY A 832 -3.65 -18.09 -49.06
N ASP A 833 -3.71 -16.82 -48.66
CA ASP A 833 -2.99 -15.74 -49.36
C ASP A 833 -1.69 -15.44 -48.59
N ASP A 834 -0.59 -16.16 -48.81
CA ASP A 834 0.53 -16.18 -47.85
C ASP A 834 1.67 -15.21 -48.19
N GLU A 835 2.50 -14.82 -47.22
CA GLU A 835 3.74 -14.07 -47.40
C GLU A 835 4.97 -14.90 -47.03
N LEU A 836 5.85 -15.17 -48.01
CA LEU A 836 7.02 -16.03 -47.84
C LEU A 836 8.32 -15.24 -48.06
N PHE A 837 9.18 -15.23 -47.04
CA PHE A 837 10.52 -14.64 -47.08
C PHE A 837 11.58 -15.68 -46.70
N GLY A 838 12.34 -16.16 -47.68
CA GLY A 838 13.42 -17.12 -47.43
C GLY A 838 14.50 -16.57 -46.48
N GLY A 839 14.93 -15.34 -46.72
CA GLY A 839 15.97 -14.69 -45.91
C GLY A 839 17.33 -14.79 -46.59
N SER A 840 18.35 -15.24 -45.87
CA SER A 840 19.70 -15.38 -46.40
C SER A 840 20.05 -16.84 -46.60
N GLY A 841 20.10 -17.30 -47.84
CA GLY A 841 20.29 -18.72 -48.13
C GLY A 841 19.74 -19.06 -49.49
N ARG A 842 19.95 -20.29 -49.95
CA ARG A 842 19.36 -20.74 -51.21
C ARG A 842 18.03 -21.41 -50.93
N ASP A 843 17.01 -20.59 -50.79
CA ASP A 843 15.74 -21.05 -50.23
C ASP A 843 14.84 -21.61 -51.31
N THR A 844 13.89 -22.43 -50.89
CA THR A 844 12.87 -23.02 -51.76
C THR A 844 11.49 -22.67 -51.24
N LEU A 845 10.77 -21.86 -52.00
CA LEU A 845 9.49 -21.27 -51.62
C LEU A 845 8.36 -21.85 -52.48
N THR A 846 7.26 -22.26 -51.85
CA THR A 846 6.05 -22.76 -52.50
C THR A 846 4.86 -22.04 -51.89
N GLY A 847 4.14 -21.24 -52.66
CA GLY A 847 3.00 -20.45 -52.15
C GLY A 847 1.80 -21.34 -51.88
N GLY A 848 1.41 -22.15 -52.87
CA GLY A 848 0.27 -23.05 -52.76
C GLY A 848 -1.01 -22.48 -53.39
N LEU A 849 -2.11 -22.47 -52.64
CA LEU A 849 -3.43 -22.06 -53.08
C LEU A 849 -3.83 -20.69 -52.51
N GLY A 850 -3.56 -19.62 -53.24
CA GLY A 850 -4.16 -18.31 -52.98
C GLY A 850 -3.38 -17.24 -53.70
N ASN A 851 -3.46 -15.98 -53.26
CA ASN A 851 -2.71 -14.87 -53.85
C ASN A 851 -1.47 -14.60 -53.01
N ASP A 852 -0.39 -15.32 -53.29
CA ASP A 852 0.78 -15.33 -52.42
C ASP A 852 1.74 -14.19 -52.74
N VAL A 853 2.55 -13.80 -51.76
CA VAL A 853 3.59 -12.77 -51.84
C VAL A 853 4.94 -13.40 -51.54
N PHE A 854 5.83 -13.41 -52.52
CA PHE A 854 7.21 -13.85 -52.33
C PHE A 854 8.14 -12.65 -52.15
N VAL A 855 8.85 -12.60 -51.03
CA VAL A 855 9.72 -11.48 -50.68
C VAL A 855 11.15 -11.78 -51.14
N LEU A 856 11.71 -10.93 -52.01
CA LEU A 856 13.05 -11.10 -52.58
C LEU A 856 13.98 -9.91 -52.28
N GLY A 857 15.24 -10.21 -51.96
CA GLY A 857 16.23 -9.22 -51.54
C GLY A 857 17.60 -9.33 -52.23
N ARG A 858 18.56 -8.54 -51.73
CA ARG A 858 19.99 -8.62 -52.09
C ARG A 858 20.80 -9.21 -50.93
N ASP A 859 20.53 -10.45 -50.59
CA ASP A 859 21.19 -11.27 -49.56
C ASP A 859 22.54 -11.87 -50.01
N GLY A 860 22.71 -12.11 -51.31
CA GLY A 860 23.90 -12.74 -51.88
C GLY A 860 23.68 -14.18 -52.32
N SER A 861 22.49 -14.73 -52.13
CA SER A 861 22.07 -16.08 -52.47
C SER A 861 21.05 -16.07 -53.62
N THR A 862 20.40 -17.21 -53.88
CA THR A 862 19.49 -17.40 -55.01
C THR A 862 18.39 -18.37 -54.64
N ASP A 863 17.17 -17.88 -54.56
CA ASP A 863 16.01 -18.68 -54.14
C ASP A 863 15.35 -19.39 -55.31
N THR A 864 14.50 -20.37 -55.01
CA THR A 864 13.70 -21.10 -55.99
C THR A 864 12.24 -21.02 -55.60
N ILE A 865 11.43 -20.34 -56.42
CA ILE A 865 9.97 -20.30 -56.26
C ILE A 865 9.35 -21.37 -57.16
N GLN A 866 8.63 -22.32 -56.57
CA GLN A 866 8.22 -23.56 -57.25
C GLN A 866 6.95 -23.43 -58.11
N ASP A 867 6.02 -22.55 -57.72
CA ASP A 867 4.65 -22.58 -58.23
C ASP A 867 4.02 -21.22 -58.57
N PHE A 868 4.84 -20.16 -58.66
CA PHE A 868 4.40 -18.80 -58.98
C PHE A 868 3.37 -18.71 -60.13
N GLN A 869 2.18 -18.20 -59.82
CA GLN A 869 1.07 -17.97 -60.74
C GLN A 869 0.96 -16.50 -61.15
N ILE A 870 1.15 -16.25 -62.46
CA ILE A 870 1.03 -14.90 -63.05
C ILE A 870 -0.38 -14.35 -62.82
N PHE A 871 -0.47 -13.06 -62.49
CA PHE A 871 -1.71 -12.31 -62.16
C PHE A 871 -2.42 -12.69 -60.85
N GLN A 872 -1.97 -13.74 -60.17
CA GLN A 872 -2.49 -14.15 -58.87
C GLN A 872 -1.51 -13.68 -57.80
N ASP A 873 -0.29 -14.18 -57.88
CA ASP A 873 0.75 -13.94 -56.88
C ASP A 873 1.48 -12.61 -57.12
N LYS A 874 2.27 -12.21 -56.13
CA LYS A 874 3.14 -11.03 -56.14
C LYS A 874 4.55 -11.36 -55.69
N ILE A 875 5.48 -10.56 -56.16
CA ILE A 875 6.85 -10.51 -55.66
C ILE A 875 7.05 -9.16 -54.98
N SER A 876 7.32 -9.18 -53.68
CA SER A 876 7.71 -7.99 -52.91
C SER A 876 9.23 -7.82 -52.99
N LEU A 877 9.71 -6.62 -53.30
CA LEU A 877 11.14 -6.35 -53.42
C LEU A 877 11.64 -5.56 -52.22
N THR A 878 12.65 -6.08 -51.54
CA THR A 878 13.23 -5.46 -50.33
C THR A 878 14.64 -4.95 -50.58
N ASN A 879 15.29 -4.39 -49.55
CA ASN A 879 16.69 -3.94 -49.61
C ASN A 879 17.02 -2.98 -50.77
N GLY A 880 16.05 -2.12 -51.10
CA GLY A 880 16.18 -1.10 -52.15
C GLY A 880 16.28 -1.66 -53.57
N LEU A 881 15.81 -2.89 -53.78
CA LEU A 881 15.63 -3.50 -55.09
C LEU A 881 14.34 -2.99 -55.72
N THR A 882 14.37 -2.67 -57.01
CA THR A 882 13.19 -2.22 -57.76
C THR A 882 12.97 -3.09 -59.00
N PHE A 883 11.76 -3.11 -59.55
CA PHE A 883 11.47 -3.88 -60.78
C PHE A 883 12.40 -3.53 -61.94
N GLU A 884 12.82 -2.27 -62.02
CA GLU A 884 13.69 -1.74 -63.07
C GLU A 884 15.13 -2.29 -62.99
N ASP A 885 15.53 -2.75 -61.81
CA ASP A 885 16.81 -3.40 -61.56
C ASP A 885 16.83 -4.86 -62.04
N LEU A 886 15.69 -5.44 -62.45
CA LEU A 886 15.59 -6.88 -62.73
C LEU A 886 15.72 -7.26 -64.22
N GLU A 887 16.46 -8.33 -64.49
CA GLU A 887 16.55 -9.02 -65.77
C GLU A 887 16.02 -10.46 -65.67
N PHE A 888 15.11 -10.83 -66.58
CA PHE A 888 14.50 -12.16 -66.61
C PHE A 888 15.04 -12.96 -67.79
N THR A 889 15.66 -14.12 -67.53
CA THR A 889 16.27 -14.98 -68.55
C THR A 889 15.79 -16.42 -68.43
N LEU A 890 15.69 -17.13 -69.56
CA LEU A 890 15.35 -18.56 -69.55
C LEU A 890 16.60 -19.37 -69.16
N ALA A 891 16.47 -20.26 -68.17
CA ALA A 891 17.52 -21.21 -67.80
C ALA A 891 17.82 -22.20 -68.95
N VAL A 892 19.04 -22.74 -69.00
CA VAL A 892 19.50 -23.65 -70.07
C VAL A 892 19.15 -25.13 -69.78
N ASP A 893 18.00 -25.38 -69.14
CA ASP A 893 17.56 -26.70 -68.64
C ASP A 893 16.24 -27.14 -69.32
N PRO A 894 15.96 -28.46 -69.49
CA PRO A 894 14.69 -28.98 -70.01
C PRO A 894 13.40 -28.55 -69.27
N ASP A 895 13.46 -28.16 -68.00
CA ASP A 895 12.31 -27.61 -67.29
C ASP A 895 12.22 -26.08 -67.54
N VAL A 896 11.03 -25.57 -67.87
CA VAL A 896 10.84 -24.11 -68.04
C VAL A 896 11.16 -23.44 -66.71
N ARG A 897 12.26 -22.69 -66.64
CA ARG A 897 12.66 -21.92 -65.45
C ARG A 897 13.09 -20.52 -65.86
N THR A 898 12.54 -19.51 -65.20
CA THR A 898 12.95 -18.12 -65.36
C THR A 898 13.92 -17.74 -64.25
N VAL A 899 15.13 -17.33 -64.62
CA VAL A 899 16.13 -16.78 -63.69
C VAL A 899 15.94 -15.26 -63.62
N VAL A 900 15.69 -14.76 -62.41
CA VAL A 900 15.62 -13.33 -62.06
C VAL A 900 17.02 -12.89 -61.64
N ARG A 901 17.56 -11.86 -62.30
CA ARG A 901 18.89 -11.32 -62.01
C ARG A 901 18.85 -9.84 -61.72
N ASP A 902 19.70 -9.38 -60.82
CA ASP A 902 20.01 -7.95 -60.69
C ASP A 902 20.88 -7.50 -61.89
N ARG A 903 20.42 -6.49 -62.65
CA ARG A 903 21.12 -5.90 -63.79
C ARG A 903 22.43 -5.20 -63.42
N VAL A 904 22.51 -4.67 -62.21
CA VAL A 904 23.62 -3.87 -61.69
C VAL A 904 24.73 -4.80 -61.20
N THR A 905 24.39 -5.79 -60.38
CA THR A 905 25.39 -6.68 -59.76
C THR A 905 25.64 -7.95 -60.58
N GLY A 906 24.67 -8.37 -61.40
CA GLY A 906 24.68 -9.64 -62.12
C GLY A 906 24.32 -10.86 -61.27
N GLN A 907 23.97 -10.65 -60.00
CA GLN A 907 23.56 -11.71 -59.07
C GLN A 907 22.24 -12.35 -59.52
N GLU A 908 22.13 -13.66 -59.38
CA GLU A 908 20.85 -14.38 -59.48
C GLU A 908 20.12 -14.22 -58.16
N ILE A 909 18.91 -13.65 -58.21
CA ILE A 909 18.10 -13.39 -57.01
C ILE A 909 17.15 -14.56 -56.78
N ALA A 910 16.46 -15.00 -57.84
CA ALA A 910 15.53 -16.11 -57.74
C ALA A 910 15.40 -16.89 -59.05
N VAL A 911 14.89 -18.12 -58.95
CA VAL A 911 14.49 -18.97 -60.06
C VAL A 911 13.01 -19.30 -59.93
N LEU A 912 12.20 -18.86 -60.89
CA LEU A 912 10.77 -19.19 -60.97
C LEU A 912 10.59 -20.45 -61.83
N VAL A 913 10.07 -21.52 -61.24
CA VAL A 913 9.81 -22.79 -61.92
C VAL A 913 8.47 -22.72 -62.67
N GLY A 914 8.42 -23.25 -63.89
CA GLY A 914 7.21 -23.28 -64.73
C GLY A 914 6.84 -21.95 -65.41
N VAL A 915 7.46 -20.83 -65.03
CA VAL A 915 7.17 -19.49 -65.56
C VAL A 915 8.07 -19.14 -66.74
N VAL A 916 7.50 -18.53 -67.78
CA VAL A 916 8.25 -18.08 -68.97
C VAL A 916 8.65 -16.61 -68.80
N PRO A 917 9.88 -16.17 -69.14
CA PRO A 917 10.33 -14.80 -68.82
C PRO A 917 9.46 -13.67 -69.39
N GLY A 918 8.77 -13.92 -70.51
CA GLY A 918 7.93 -12.92 -71.17
C GLY A 918 6.51 -12.76 -70.60
N SER A 919 6.10 -13.59 -69.63
CA SER A 919 4.81 -13.44 -68.96
C SER A 919 4.85 -12.56 -67.72
N ILE A 920 6.05 -12.27 -67.19
CA ILE A 920 6.27 -11.45 -66.00
C ILE A 920 6.22 -9.97 -66.37
N SER A 921 5.56 -9.18 -65.56
CA SER A 921 5.34 -7.74 -65.74
C SER A 921 5.43 -6.98 -64.43
N GLU A 922 5.50 -5.65 -64.48
CA GLU A 922 5.54 -4.80 -63.29
C GLU A 922 4.33 -5.00 -62.36
N SER A 923 3.17 -5.42 -62.89
CA SER A 923 1.98 -5.70 -62.07
C SER A 923 2.08 -6.97 -61.24
N ASP A 924 3.09 -7.80 -61.46
CA ASP A 924 3.39 -8.98 -60.66
C ASP A 924 4.27 -8.64 -59.45
N PHE A 925 4.59 -7.36 -59.23
CA PHE A 925 5.41 -6.86 -58.13
C PHE A 925 4.64 -5.84 -57.29
N ILE A 926 5.01 -5.71 -56.02
CA ILE A 926 4.49 -4.70 -55.08
C ILE A 926 5.59 -3.87 -54.44
#